data_AF-A0A7C5BL32-F1
#
_entry.id   AF-A0A7C5BL32-F1
#
_cell.length_a   1.000
_cell.length_b   1.000
_cell.length_c   1.000
_cell.angle_alpha   90.00
_cell.angle_beta   90.00
_cell.angle_gamma   90.00
#
_symmetry.space_group_name_H-M   'P 1'
#
loop_
_entity.id
_entity.type
_entity.pdbx_description
1 polymer ?
#
loop_
_entity_poly.entity_id
_entity_poly.type
_entity_poly.pdbx_seq_one_letter_code
_entity_poly.pdbx_strand_id
1 'polypeptide(L)'
;MKRLLVCFVVGICIFTILPGYGFESNEKVPPAVAKQMEQSKAQLIDWLKKVDTAAFAPGKFKAFDIVEMKNGTVFKGKVLDYGPYLCIIDEKGRHIVSRAATKKITLSWGAQTPKKPNLPDLDVTFIERLPRYRSNHGNVSWDEKAKGIWVTKPNPDPVWPPKGTKATFKAHVVNKGVSASGGFRYEWLIDGRLLASGTHKGLAPGAEAVIDQNWIWQDGEHTVTFRVIPGGSDAAVWNNSHTDRTDSLGLLFVIAESTRAGFDNVMNMVETFSCEDWVQYHLQVMNFLFAASIYPGSPKGCLERVRLDNIIFLPDDVYQDKFEMVGRDAEGRALNEGKWGLSPWNEYPMRAQNIDWGLIHELGHQLGIIDYYTIDHARFRVFARDKTGALIDVGFSVPYEGMMRGHGPHAFEEVTAIGMNWQRGMHRGFFGDYLFRVPKECGIRILDFNGNPIAGAEVRVFRRQLWQFRDGEKSWLIPDKPVFEGRTDADGIFMLPNQNPPFIFTTDNGFTRGPSPFGDALVLSDSGLMLLEIWNKDRRDIQFTDVTEFVVGRGRGYKDKFVKDIRTVLPGDSDKVKPPVVYVTETDGWADRVKIRWDAGQGGNRPVKFKLYGIIDGLPITRQYMTEIATINAESTWPFAISINHPPAWVIMTAIDEYGNESAPSIPVYSISRMFTRIDVNSRNDVIAAGWGLVVVEPNGTAHPFPMRTSKPFGNVCSVAVGDNGRIITLSQETSQVCIFDRDGLETALFGGEGVGDGKLNKPMDIDRDASGRIYVADTGNDRVVVFDADGRFIANIGAGLIKSPVSVEVDKNGNIYVIQKDKPGVFKMAKLSDSSYSSPSLFWDTKVQPLDITSDSMGRIFVAEGGDRGIVVLNADGTVVGECARWEGQPLTGIFGLSLDLSGNLVCATGSRGPLLRVPISVFTASGK
;
A
#
# COMPACT_ATOMS: atom_id res chain seq x y z
N MET A 1 -27.02 -18.60 -3.10
CA MET A 1 -26.06 -17.57 -3.56
C MET A 1 -26.67 -16.54 -4.51
N LYS A 2 -27.27 -16.88 -5.67
CA LYS A 2 -27.92 -15.86 -6.55
C LYS A 2 -29.03 -15.03 -5.88
N ARG A 3 -29.82 -15.61 -4.97
CA ARG A 3 -30.81 -14.85 -4.16
C ARG A 3 -30.17 -13.96 -3.08
N LEU A 4 -29.02 -14.35 -2.52
CA LEU A 4 -28.29 -13.52 -1.56
C LEU A 4 -27.62 -12.32 -2.25
N LEU A 5 -27.07 -12.50 -3.45
CA LEU A 5 -26.46 -11.42 -4.22
C LEU A 5 -27.51 -10.42 -4.72
N VAL A 6 -28.70 -10.90 -5.10
CA VAL A 6 -29.84 -10.02 -5.43
C VAL A 6 -30.36 -9.28 -4.20
N CYS A 7 -30.43 -9.90 -3.02
CA CYS A 7 -30.78 -9.19 -1.78
C CYS A 7 -29.71 -8.17 -1.36
N PHE A 8 -28.43 -8.44 -1.62
CA PHE A 8 -27.32 -7.54 -1.30
C PHE A 8 -27.30 -6.32 -2.23
N VAL A 9 -27.50 -6.52 -3.54
CA VAL A 9 -27.53 -5.43 -4.53
C VAL A 9 -28.83 -4.62 -4.46
N VAL A 10 -29.99 -5.27 -4.20
CA VAL A 10 -31.25 -4.56 -3.93
C VAL A 10 -31.19 -3.82 -2.59
N GLY A 11 -30.51 -4.38 -1.57
CA GLY A 11 -30.21 -3.70 -0.30
C GLY A 11 -29.39 -2.43 -0.51
N ILE A 12 -28.34 -2.49 -1.33
CA ILE A 12 -27.48 -1.33 -1.65
C ILE A 12 -28.23 -0.26 -2.46
N CYS A 13 -29.13 -0.65 -3.38
CA CYS A 13 -29.91 0.30 -4.19
C CYS A 13 -31.07 0.94 -3.43
N ILE A 14 -31.67 0.25 -2.45
CA ILE A 14 -32.68 0.84 -1.55
C ILE A 14 -32.05 1.88 -0.61
N PHE A 15 -30.79 1.65 -0.19
CA PHE A 15 -30.04 2.60 0.65
C PHE A 15 -29.52 3.84 -0.09
N THR A 16 -29.43 3.82 -1.42
CA THR A 16 -28.92 4.96 -2.22
C THR A 16 -30.00 5.90 -2.74
N ILE A 17 -31.30 5.56 -2.64
CA ILE A 17 -32.40 6.42 -3.10
C ILE A 17 -33.15 7.13 -1.93
N LEU A 18 -32.89 6.77 -0.67
CA LEU A 18 -33.53 7.41 0.48
C LEU A 18 -32.53 7.83 1.59
N PRO A 19 -31.84 8.97 1.45
CA PRO A 19 -31.38 9.69 2.62
C PRO A 19 -32.53 10.61 3.08
N GLY A 20 -33.35 10.18 4.03
CA GLY A 20 -34.26 11.15 4.69
C GLY A 20 -35.53 10.69 5.38
N TYR A 21 -35.91 9.41 5.44
CA TYR A 21 -37.10 9.01 6.21
C TYR A 21 -36.85 7.76 7.04
N GLY A 22 -36.79 7.94 8.36
CA GLY A 22 -36.93 6.85 9.32
C GLY A 22 -38.39 6.43 9.37
N PHE A 23 -38.67 5.18 9.01
CA PHE A 23 -39.92 4.52 9.37
C PHE A 23 -39.58 3.36 10.29
N GLU A 24 -39.93 3.52 11.56
CA GLU A 24 -40.06 2.40 12.48
C GLU A 24 -41.21 1.50 12.03
N SER A 25 -41.09 0.24 12.39
CA SER A 25 -42.02 -0.84 12.09
C SER A 25 -43.47 -0.52 12.51
N ASN A 26 -44.32 -0.05 11.59
CA ASN A 26 -45.73 -0.46 11.39
C ASN A 26 -46.60 0.43 10.47
N GLU A 27 -46.08 1.46 9.79
CA GLU A 27 -46.93 2.28 8.89
C GLU A 27 -46.87 1.85 7.41
N LYS A 28 -48.04 1.80 6.75
CA LYS A 28 -48.19 1.45 5.33
C LYS A 28 -47.66 2.56 4.42
N VAL A 29 -46.73 2.21 3.54
CA VAL A 29 -46.15 3.09 2.50
C VAL A 29 -47.27 3.69 1.60
N PRO A 30 -47.27 5.02 1.34
CA PRO A 30 -48.28 5.66 0.50
C PRO A 30 -48.31 5.09 -0.94
N PRO A 31 -49.49 4.87 -1.55
CA PRO A 31 -49.63 4.24 -2.87
C PRO A 31 -48.86 4.93 -4.02
N ALA A 32 -48.67 6.26 -3.92
CA ALA A 32 -47.91 7.03 -4.90
C ALA A 32 -46.40 6.72 -4.85
N VAL A 33 -45.85 6.55 -3.64
CA VAL A 33 -44.44 6.21 -3.42
C VAL A 33 -44.19 4.75 -3.80
N ALA A 34 -45.13 3.84 -3.50
CA ALA A 34 -45.06 2.45 -3.96
C ALA A 34 -45.05 2.34 -5.49
N LYS A 35 -45.85 3.16 -6.19
CA LYS A 35 -45.91 3.21 -7.66
C LYS A 35 -44.63 3.78 -8.29
N GLN A 36 -44.02 4.77 -7.66
CA GLN A 36 -42.75 5.37 -8.11
C GLN A 36 -41.55 4.45 -7.82
N MET A 37 -41.59 3.69 -6.72
CA MET A 37 -40.63 2.61 -6.44
C MET A 37 -40.76 1.45 -7.42
N GLU A 38 -41.97 1.04 -7.78
CA GLU A 38 -42.22 0.02 -8.83
C GLU A 38 -41.67 0.47 -10.21
N GLN A 39 -41.90 1.73 -10.60
CA GLN A 39 -41.37 2.29 -11.85
C GLN A 39 -39.83 2.41 -11.82
N SER A 40 -39.25 2.86 -10.71
CA SER A 40 -37.79 2.98 -10.54
C SER A 40 -37.13 1.60 -10.46
N LYS A 41 -37.79 0.61 -9.84
CA LYS A 41 -37.33 -0.78 -9.79
C LYS A 41 -37.45 -1.45 -11.16
N ALA A 42 -38.49 -1.15 -11.95
CA ALA A 42 -38.59 -1.61 -13.32
C ALA A 42 -37.50 -1.00 -14.21
N GLN A 43 -37.22 0.31 -14.07
CA GLN A 43 -36.13 0.99 -14.78
C GLN A 43 -34.75 0.51 -14.34
N LEU A 44 -34.55 0.23 -13.05
CA LEU A 44 -33.30 -0.32 -12.50
C LEU A 44 -33.11 -1.78 -12.89
N ILE A 45 -34.18 -2.59 -12.94
CA ILE A 45 -34.12 -3.97 -13.46
C ILE A 45 -33.86 -3.95 -14.97
N ASP A 46 -34.45 -3.01 -15.71
CA ASP A 46 -34.19 -2.83 -17.15
C ASP A 46 -32.76 -2.32 -17.40
N TRP A 47 -32.23 -1.44 -16.54
CA TRP A 47 -30.84 -0.98 -16.55
C TRP A 47 -29.85 -2.08 -16.11
N LEU A 48 -30.14 -2.84 -15.06
CA LEU A 48 -29.34 -4.01 -14.63
C LEU A 48 -29.40 -5.17 -15.62
N LYS A 49 -30.46 -5.28 -16.42
CA LYS A 49 -30.52 -6.18 -17.58
C LYS A 49 -29.68 -5.67 -18.76
N LYS A 50 -29.37 -4.35 -18.81
CA LYS A 50 -28.57 -3.69 -19.85
C LYS A 50 -27.10 -3.48 -19.46
N VAL A 51 -26.78 -3.44 -18.16
CA VAL A 51 -25.42 -3.29 -17.64
C VAL A 51 -24.84 -4.65 -17.30
N ASP A 52 -23.91 -5.09 -18.14
CA ASP A 52 -23.15 -6.31 -17.95
C ASP A 52 -22.06 -6.09 -16.88
N THR A 53 -22.39 -6.37 -15.61
CA THR A 53 -21.47 -6.26 -14.47
C THR A 53 -20.41 -7.35 -14.43
N ALA A 54 -20.31 -8.22 -15.45
CA ALA A 54 -19.20 -9.16 -15.58
C ALA A 54 -17.93 -8.53 -16.19
N ALA A 55 -18.00 -7.32 -16.76
CA ALA A 55 -16.92 -6.73 -17.55
C ALA A 55 -15.80 -6.00 -16.75
N PHE A 56 -15.88 -5.92 -15.40
CA PHE A 56 -14.98 -5.06 -14.61
C PHE A 56 -14.31 -5.72 -13.39
N ALA A 57 -14.21 -7.06 -13.34
CA ALA A 57 -13.33 -7.75 -12.40
C ALA A 57 -11.98 -8.08 -13.07
N PRO A 58 -10.81 -7.74 -12.47
CA PRO A 58 -9.54 -8.30 -12.92
C PRO A 58 -9.57 -9.82 -12.68
N GLY A 59 -9.23 -10.61 -13.70
CA GLY A 59 -8.99 -12.05 -13.53
C GLY A 59 -10.17 -12.99 -13.80
N LYS A 60 -11.03 -12.71 -14.79
CA LYS A 60 -11.88 -13.75 -15.40
C LYS A 60 -12.06 -13.47 -16.90
N PHE A 61 -11.32 -14.16 -17.76
CA PHE A 61 -11.53 -14.12 -19.22
C PHE A 61 -11.82 -15.52 -19.76
N LYS A 62 -12.82 -15.62 -20.65
CA LYS A 62 -13.26 -16.84 -21.36
C LYS A 62 -13.73 -16.47 -22.79
N ALA A 63 -12.81 -16.57 -23.75
CA ALA A 63 -13.00 -16.85 -25.18
C ALA A 63 -14.27 -16.39 -25.91
N PHE A 64 -14.26 -15.20 -26.53
CA PHE A 64 -14.44 -14.82 -27.94
C PHE A 64 -14.95 -13.37 -27.87
N ASP A 65 -14.05 -12.40 -27.94
CA ASP A 65 -14.33 -11.11 -27.32
C ASP A 65 -14.41 -9.96 -28.33
N ILE A 66 -15.57 -9.33 -28.37
CA ILE A 66 -15.77 -8.08 -29.09
C ILE A 66 -15.18 -6.96 -28.25
N VAL A 67 -14.16 -6.27 -28.76
CA VAL A 67 -13.59 -5.08 -28.11
C VAL A 67 -14.16 -3.84 -28.77
N GLU A 68 -15.03 -3.14 -28.04
CA GLU A 68 -15.50 -1.82 -28.42
C GLU A 68 -14.57 -0.77 -27.83
N MET A 69 -14.02 0.09 -28.68
CA MET A 69 -13.18 1.22 -28.30
C MET A 69 -14.05 2.47 -28.03
N LYS A 70 -13.56 3.38 -27.19
CA LYS A 70 -14.25 4.66 -26.89
C LYS A 70 -14.47 5.53 -28.14
N ASN A 71 -13.63 5.38 -29.16
CA ASN A 71 -13.75 6.06 -30.44
C ASN A 71 -14.74 5.39 -31.43
N GLY A 72 -15.44 4.32 -31.01
CA GLY A 72 -16.39 3.60 -31.84
C GLY A 72 -15.81 2.47 -32.71
N THR A 73 -14.48 2.27 -32.71
CA THR A 73 -13.87 1.10 -33.38
C THR A 73 -14.27 -0.19 -32.66
N VAL A 74 -14.61 -1.23 -33.44
CA VAL A 74 -14.99 -2.54 -32.90
C VAL A 74 -14.09 -3.60 -33.50
N PHE A 75 -13.37 -4.32 -32.64
CA PHE A 75 -12.61 -5.50 -33.03
C PHE A 75 -13.39 -6.76 -32.69
N LYS A 76 -13.32 -7.75 -33.57
CA LYS A 76 -13.92 -9.06 -33.38
C LYS A 76 -12.85 -10.12 -33.57
N GLY A 77 -12.31 -10.62 -32.48
CA GLY A 77 -11.18 -11.54 -32.54
C GLY A 77 -10.82 -12.07 -31.16
N LYS A 78 -9.71 -12.81 -31.11
CA LYS A 78 -9.16 -13.30 -29.87
C LYS A 78 -8.47 -12.16 -29.14
N VAL A 79 -8.83 -11.91 -27.89
CA VAL A 79 -8.26 -10.82 -27.10
C VAL A 79 -7.30 -11.41 -26.08
N LEU A 80 -6.03 -11.06 -26.22
CA LEU A 80 -4.99 -11.33 -25.25
C LEU A 80 -4.86 -10.10 -24.36
N ASP A 81 -5.13 -10.27 -23.07
CA ASP A 81 -5.01 -9.21 -22.09
C ASP A 81 -3.57 -9.17 -21.59
N TYR A 82 -2.87 -8.07 -21.88
CA TYR A 82 -1.53 -7.82 -21.37
C TYR A 82 -1.53 -6.85 -20.20
N GLY A 83 -2.70 -6.52 -19.66
CA GLY A 83 -2.83 -5.63 -18.54
C GLY A 83 -3.23 -4.20 -18.92
N PRO A 84 -2.30 -3.26 -19.19
CA PRO A 84 -2.64 -1.92 -19.64
C PRO A 84 -3.02 -1.87 -21.13
N TYR A 85 -2.81 -2.97 -21.84
CA TYR A 85 -3.02 -3.11 -23.26
C TYR A 85 -3.75 -4.41 -23.56
N LEU A 86 -4.49 -4.42 -24.66
CA LEU A 86 -5.10 -5.61 -25.24
C LEU A 86 -4.46 -5.86 -26.60
N CYS A 87 -4.06 -7.11 -26.85
CA CYS A 87 -3.70 -7.56 -28.17
C CYS A 87 -4.87 -8.35 -28.76
N ILE A 88 -5.43 -7.85 -29.85
CA ILE A 88 -6.58 -8.42 -30.49
C ILE A 88 -6.11 -9.06 -31.79
N ILE A 89 -6.34 -10.36 -31.94
CA ILE A 89 -6.01 -11.12 -33.13
C ILE A 89 -7.33 -11.40 -33.86
N ASP A 90 -7.53 -10.71 -34.97
CA ASP A 90 -8.69 -10.92 -35.85
C ASP A 90 -8.24 -11.33 -37.26
N GLU A 91 -9.21 -11.45 -38.17
CA GLU A 91 -8.97 -11.80 -39.58
C GLU A 91 -8.04 -10.82 -40.33
N LYS A 92 -7.86 -9.59 -39.80
CA LYS A 92 -6.99 -8.55 -40.35
C LYS A 92 -5.61 -8.53 -39.69
N GLY A 93 -5.36 -9.43 -38.74
CA GLY A 93 -4.09 -9.61 -38.08
C GLY A 93 -4.11 -9.18 -36.61
N ARG A 94 -2.93 -8.82 -36.11
CA ARG A 94 -2.70 -8.48 -34.70
C ARG A 94 -2.82 -6.97 -34.49
N HIS A 95 -3.67 -6.55 -33.58
CA HIS A 95 -3.90 -5.16 -33.18
C HIS A 95 -3.53 -4.99 -31.72
N ILE A 96 -2.70 -4.00 -31.39
CA ILE A 96 -2.43 -3.65 -29.99
C ILE A 96 -3.20 -2.37 -29.68
N VAL A 97 -4.09 -2.43 -28.70
CA VAL A 97 -4.92 -1.30 -28.27
C VAL A 97 -4.73 -1.02 -26.79
N SER A 98 -4.80 0.25 -26.39
CA SER A 98 -4.78 0.62 -24.97
C SER A 98 -6.05 0.14 -24.29
N ARG A 99 -5.91 -0.53 -23.13
CA ARG A 99 -7.05 -0.93 -22.31
C ARG A 99 -7.84 0.27 -21.77
N ALA A 100 -7.16 1.37 -21.45
CA ALA A 100 -7.84 2.60 -21.02
C ALA A 100 -8.71 3.23 -22.12
N ALA A 101 -8.40 2.94 -23.39
CA ALA A 101 -9.18 3.37 -24.54
C ALA A 101 -10.34 2.44 -24.90
N THR A 102 -10.49 1.30 -24.19
CA THR A 102 -11.61 0.38 -24.42
C THR A 102 -12.85 0.90 -23.69
N LYS A 103 -13.99 0.77 -24.34
CA LYS A 103 -15.31 1.10 -23.80
C LYS A 103 -15.94 -0.15 -23.18
N LYS A 104 -15.82 -1.28 -23.87
CA LYS A 104 -16.42 -2.55 -23.46
C LYS A 104 -15.66 -3.72 -24.07
N ILE A 105 -15.50 -4.79 -23.31
CA ILE A 105 -15.08 -6.10 -23.79
C ILE A 105 -16.28 -7.03 -23.58
N THR A 106 -16.75 -7.71 -24.63
CA THR A 106 -17.92 -8.60 -24.54
C THR A 106 -17.51 -10.04 -24.86
N LEU A 107 -17.66 -10.93 -23.89
CA LEU A 107 -17.42 -12.37 -24.04
C LEU A 107 -18.59 -13.03 -24.79
N SER A 108 -18.33 -13.79 -25.85
CA SER A 108 -19.40 -14.50 -26.58
C SER A 108 -19.63 -15.95 -26.14
N TRP A 109 -18.90 -16.46 -25.15
CA TRP A 109 -19.22 -17.75 -24.51
C TRP A 109 -19.88 -17.58 -23.13
N GLY A 110 -21.05 -18.20 -22.98
CA GLY A 110 -21.74 -18.32 -21.69
C GLY A 110 -20.99 -19.23 -20.71
N ALA A 111 -21.47 -19.28 -19.46
CA ALA A 111 -20.81 -19.87 -18.28
C ALA A 111 -20.56 -21.41 -18.27
N GLN A 112 -20.36 -22.07 -19.41
CA GLN A 112 -19.96 -23.48 -19.47
C GLN A 112 -18.43 -23.61 -19.58
N THR A 113 -17.86 -24.62 -18.93
CA THR A 113 -16.46 -25.02 -19.13
C THR A 113 -16.39 -25.81 -20.44
N PRO A 114 -15.67 -25.35 -21.46
CA PRO A 114 -15.58 -26.07 -22.73
C PRO A 114 -15.01 -27.46 -22.51
N LYS A 115 -15.62 -28.48 -23.13
CA LYS A 115 -15.04 -29.82 -23.18
C LYS A 115 -13.94 -29.83 -24.24
N LYS A 116 -12.86 -30.57 -23.99
CA LYS A 116 -11.77 -30.78 -24.96
C LYS A 116 -12.36 -31.29 -26.29
N PRO A 117 -12.15 -30.59 -27.42
CA PRO A 117 -12.72 -30.99 -28.70
C PRO A 117 -12.28 -32.40 -29.09
N ASN A 118 -13.18 -33.18 -29.72
CA ASN A 118 -12.83 -34.49 -30.25
C ASN A 118 -12.10 -34.38 -31.60
N LEU A 119 -10.96 -33.70 -31.60
CA LEU A 119 -10.12 -33.37 -32.75
C LEU A 119 -8.64 -33.57 -32.37
N PRO A 120 -7.72 -33.67 -33.36
CA PRO A 120 -6.31 -33.45 -33.10
C PRO A 120 -6.05 -31.99 -32.71
N ASP A 121 -4.93 -31.76 -32.02
CA ASP A 121 -4.45 -30.42 -31.60
C ASP A 121 -2.92 -30.43 -31.75
N LEU A 122 -2.43 -29.99 -32.91
CA LEU A 122 -1.00 -29.98 -33.23
C LEU A 122 -0.30 -28.75 -32.61
N ASP A 123 -0.02 -28.84 -31.33
CA ASP A 123 0.64 -27.80 -30.55
C ASP A 123 2.15 -27.70 -30.87
N VAL A 124 2.59 -26.56 -31.38
CA VAL A 124 4.02 -26.21 -31.45
C VAL A 124 4.44 -25.63 -30.10
N THR A 125 4.87 -26.50 -29.19
CA THR A 125 5.04 -26.18 -27.78
C THR A 125 6.18 -25.18 -27.54
N PHE A 126 7.37 -25.39 -28.12
CA PHE A 126 8.51 -24.48 -28.03
C PHE A 126 9.58 -24.75 -29.12
N ILE A 127 10.51 -23.80 -29.26
CA ILE A 127 11.67 -23.89 -30.14
C ILE A 127 12.97 -23.89 -29.30
N GLU A 128 13.68 -25.02 -29.28
CA GLU A 128 15.01 -25.10 -28.68
C GLU A 128 16.05 -24.46 -29.58
N ARG A 129 17.11 -23.90 -28.98
CA ARG A 129 18.30 -23.42 -29.71
C ARG A 129 19.56 -24.14 -29.22
N LEU A 130 20.25 -24.80 -30.13
CA LEU A 130 21.53 -25.47 -29.88
C LEU A 130 22.70 -24.77 -30.59
N PRO A 131 23.91 -24.76 -30.00
CA PRO A 131 24.21 -25.28 -28.65
C PRO A 131 23.61 -24.39 -27.55
N ARG A 132 23.28 -25.02 -26.41
CA ARG A 132 22.89 -24.31 -25.19
C ARG A 132 24.15 -23.78 -24.52
N TYR A 133 24.29 -22.46 -24.48
CA TYR A 133 25.39 -21.81 -23.78
C TYR A 133 25.05 -21.66 -22.30
N ARG A 134 25.97 -22.03 -21.41
CA ARG A 134 25.73 -21.96 -19.95
C ARG A 134 25.48 -20.53 -19.48
N SER A 135 26.05 -19.55 -20.18
CA SER A 135 25.77 -18.12 -20.03
C SER A 135 24.28 -17.76 -19.99
N ASN A 136 23.42 -18.57 -20.65
CA ASN A 136 21.97 -18.34 -20.76
C ASN A 136 21.13 -19.21 -19.83
N HIS A 137 21.73 -20.20 -19.15
CA HIS A 137 21.00 -21.26 -18.42
C HIS A 137 21.56 -21.53 -17.02
N GLY A 138 22.51 -20.71 -16.54
CA GLY A 138 23.19 -20.92 -15.26
C GLY A 138 24.18 -22.09 -15.26
N ASN A 139 24.67 -22.47 -14.08
CA ASN A 139 25.65 -23.55 -13.88
C ASN A 139 25.04 -24.95 -14.07
N VAL A 140 24.60 -25.29 -15.28
CA VAL A 140 24.09 -26.64 -15.57
C VAL A 140 24.80 -27.29 -16.76
N SER A 141 25.39 -28.46 -16.53
CA SER A 141 25.86 -29.37 -17.59
C SER A 141 24.92 -30.57 -17.66
N TRP A 142 24.38 -30.86 -18.84
CA TRP A 142 23.37 -31.91 -19.01
C TRP A 142 23.95 -33.13 -19.73
N ASP A 143 23.75 -34.32 -19.18
CA ASP A 143 23.86 -35.59 -19.92
C ASP A 143 22.55 -35.91 -20.66
N GLU A 144 22.58 -36.92 -21.53
CA GLU A 144 21.43 -37.39 -22.35
C GLU A 144 20.20 -37.85 -21.52
N LYS A 145 20.29 -37.87 -20.19
CA LYS A 145 19.23 -38.31 -19.26
C LYS A 145 18.83 -37.22 -18.25
N ALA A 146 19.14 -35.96 -18.52
CA ALA A 146 18.80 -34.82 -17.65
C ALA A 146 19.36 -34.92 -16.21
N LYS A 147 20.46 -35.65 -15.99
CA LYS A 147 21.22 -35.51 -14.74
C LYS A 147 22.15 -34.30 -14.87
N GLY A 148 21.75 -33.18 -14.26
CA GLY A 148 22.61 -32.01 -14.13
C GLY A 148 23.88 -32.37 -13.36
N ILE A 149 25.04 -32.29 -14.02
CA ILE A 149 26.35 -32.30 -13.36
C ILE A 149 26.80 -30.85 -13.18
N TRP A 150 27.11 -30.52 -11.93
CA TRP A 150 27.59 -29.23 -11.45
C TRP A 150 28.93 -28.85 -12.10
N VAL A 151 29.08 -27.57 -12.47
CA VAL A 151 30.40 -27.01 -12.78
C VAL A 151 30.58 -25.74 -11.94
N THR A 152 31.55 -25.74 -11.03
CA THR A 152 31.81 -24.69 -10.03
C THR A 152 32.70 -23.56 -10.56
N LYS A 153 32.93 -23.46 -11.87
CA LYS A 153 33.88 -22.48 -12.45
C LYS A 153 33.16 -21.48 -13.36
N PRO A 154 33.60 -20.20 -13.38
CA PRO A 154 33.16 -19.22 -14.38
C PRO A 154 33.40 -19.79 -15.77
N ASN A 155 32.38 -19.78 -16.63
CA ASN A 155 32.46 -20.41 -17.94
C ASN A 155 32.47 -19.33 -19.04
N PRO A 156 33.49 -19.27 -19.91
CA PRO A 156 33.63 -18.24 -20.95
C PRO A 156 32.71 -18.45 -22.17
N ASP A 157 31.61 -19.19 -22.02
CA ASP A 157 30.68 -19.47 -23.11
C ASP A 157 30.04 -18.17 -23.64
N PRO A 158 30.03 -17.91 -24.95
CA PRO A 158 29.34 -16.74 -25.48
C PRO A 158 27.83 -16.84 -25.23
N VAL A 159 27.16 -15.71 -25.02
CA VAL A 159 25.69 -15.62 -24.84
C VAL A 159 24.94 -16.19 -26.06
N TRP A 160 25.50 -15.97 -27.24
CA TRP A 160 24.94 -16.39 -28.51
C TRP A 160 26.00 -17.09 -29.36
N PRO A 161 25.58 -17.88 -30.37
CA PRO A 161 26.51 -18.48 -31.31
C PRO A 161 27.35 -17.38 -31.97
N PRO A 162 28.67 -17.58 -32.14
CA PRO A 162 29.46 -16.61 -32.89
C PRO A 162 28.95 -16.47 -34.34
N LYS A 163 29.02 -15.28 -34.92
CA LYS A 163 28.67 -15.06 -36.32
C LYS A 163 29.35 -16.07 -37.25
N GLY A 164 28.58 -16.62 -38.18
CA GLY A 164 29.06 -17.60 -39.15
C GLY A 164 29.12 -19.04 -38.61
N THR A 165 28.85 -19.25 -37.32
CA THR A 165 28.73 -20.60 -36.75
C THR A 165 27.33 -21.17 -36.95
N LYS A 166 27.22 -22.50 -36.89
CA LYS A 166 25.96 -23.21 -37.03
C LYS A 166 25.17 -23.19 -35.72
N ALA A 167 23.94 -22.69 -35.77
CA ALA A 167 22.91 -22.91 -34.77
C ALA A 167 21.92 -23.95 -35.29
N THR A 168 21.39 -24.79 -34.39
CA THR A 168 20.31 -25.75 -34.71
C THR A 168 19.08 -25.38 -33.89
N PHE A 169 17.98 -25.10 -34.58
CA PHE A 169 16.68 -24.93 -33.96
C PHE A 169 15.94 -26.26 -33.95
N LYS A 170 15.25 -26.60 -32.86
CA LYS A 170 14.39 -27.78 -32.76
C LYS A 170 12.99 -27.37 -32.34
N ALA A 171 12.00 -27.60 -33.19
CA ALA A 171 10.61 -27.37 -32.85
C ALA A 171 10.01 -28.65 -32.28
N HIS A 172 9.37 -28.52 -31.12
CA HIS A 172 8.66 -29.59 -30.44
C HIS A 172 7.18 -29.50 -30.81
N VAL A 173 6.65 -30.55 -31.43
CA VAL A 173 5.26 -30.64 -31.87
C VAL A 173 4.58 -31.78 -31.15
N VAL A 174 3.57 -31.48 -30.33
CA VAL A 174 2.82 -32.50 -29.58
C VAL A 174 1.39 -32.50 -30.07
N ASN A 175 0.83 -33.68 -30.34
CA ASN A 175 -0.62 -33.77 -30.53
C ASN A 175 -1.31 -33.76 -29.15
N LYS A 176 -1.75 -32.58 -28.71
CA LYS A 176 -2.49 -32.38 -27.46
C LYS A 176 -3.95 -32.80 -27.55
N GLY A 177 -4.41 -33.21 -28.73
CA GLY A 177 -5.79 -33.58 -28.99
C GLY A 177 -6.12 -34.96 -28.45
N VAL A 178 -7.36 -35.39 -28.70
CA VAL A 178 -7.82 -36.75 -28.33
C VAL A 178 -7.88 -37.69 -29.52
N SER A 179 -7.67 -37.17 -30.74
CA SER A 179 -7.65 -37.93 -32.00
C SER A 179 -6.31 -37.74 -32.73
N ALA A 180 -5.94 -38.69 -33.59
CA ALA A 180 -4.71 -38.59 -34.40
C ALA A 180 -4.80 -37.48 -35.46
N SER A 181 -3.69 -36.80 -35.75
CA SER A 181 -3.67 -35.61 -36.62
C SER A 181 -3.76 -35.86 -38.12
N GLY A 182 -3.51 -37.10 -38.57
CA GLY A 182 -3.15 -37.36 -39.96
C GLY A 182 -1.86 -36.64 -40.38
N GLY A 183 -1.48 -36.77 -41.66
CA GLY A 183 -0.28 -36.12 -42.19
C GLY A 183 -0.40 -34.59 -42.21
N PHE A 184 0.69 -33.89 -41.91
CA PHE A 184 0.75 -32.42 -41.90
C PHE A 184 2.01 -31.90 -42.57
N ARG A 185 1.94 -30.68 -43.12
CA ARG A 185 3.10 -29.94 -43.62
C ARG A 185 3.70 -29.10 -42.49
N TYR A 186 4.98 -28.76 -42.59
CA TYR A 186 5.62 -27.82 -41.69
C TYR A 186 6.56 -26.87 -42.43
N GLU A 187 6.81 -25.71 -41.83
CA GLU A 187 7.67 -24.67 -42.37
C GLU A 187 8.51 -24.01 -41.27
N TRP A 188 9.79 -23.79 -41.59
CA TRP A 188 10.70 -22.93 -40.85
C TRP A 188 10.83 -21.60 -41.57
N LEU A 189 10.74 -20.51 -40.83
CA LEU A 189 10.94 -19.16 -41.35
C LEU A 189 11.98 -18.41 -40.51
N ILE A 190 12.78 -17.59 -41.18
CA ILE A 190 13.63 -16.56 -40.55
C ILE A 190 13.14 -15.21 -41.06
N ASP A 191 12.78 -14.31 -40.14
CA ASP A 191 12.23 -12.97 -40.44
C ASP A 191 11.03 -13.03 -41.40
N GLY A 192 10.16 -14.01 -41.20
CA GLY A 192 8.99 -14.27 -42.04
C GLY A 192 9.28 -14.83 -43.43
N ARG A 193 10.55 -15.10 -43.78
CA ARG A 193 10.95 -15.71 -45.04
C ARG A 193 11.15 -17.21 -44.87
N LEU A 194 10.61 -17.99 -45.80
CA LEU A 194 10.73 -19.46 -45.78
C LEU A 194 12.22 -19.87 -45.84
N LEU A 195 12.67 -20.58 -44.81
CA LEU A 195 14.00 -21.18 -44.72
C LEU A 195 13.96 -22.65 -45.18
N ALA A 196 12.98 -23.40 -44.71
CA ALA A 196 12.80 -24.81 -45.05
C ALA A 196 11.33 -25.24 -44.88
N SER A 197 10.94 -26.34 -45.53
CA SER A 197 9.62 -26.94 -45.35
C SER A 197 9.69 -28.45 -45.53
N GLY A 198 8.70 -29.16 -44.99
CA GLY A 198 8.60 -30.61 -45.14
C GLY A 198 7.23 -31.15 -44.76
N THR A 199 7.14 -32.46 -44.61
CA THR A 199 5.91 -33.18 -44.25
C THR A 199 6.18 -34.19 -43.13
N HIS A 200 5.21 -34.36 -42.24
CA HIS A 200 5.19 -35.41 -41.22
C HIS A 200 3.99 -36.34 -41.45
N LYS A 201 4.14 -37.63 -41.12
CA LYS A 201 3.09 -38.65 -41.35
C LYS A 201 1.86 -38.49 -40.44
N GLY A 202 2.01 -37.74 -39.36
CA GLY A 202 0.99 -37.49 -38.34
C GLY A 202 1.41 -37.97 -36.96
N LEU A 203 0.67 -37.54 -35.94
CA LEU A 203 0.94 -37.83 -34.54
C LEU A 203 -0.29 -38.46 -33.88
N ALA A 204 -0.07 -39.53 -33.11
CA ALA A 204 -1.07 -40.08 -32.20
C ALA A 204 -1.30 -39.12 -31.02
N PRO A 205 -2.45 -39.17 -30.31
CA PRO A 205 -2.67 -38.38 -29.11
C PRO A 205 -1.52 -38.52 -28.10
N GLY A 206 -0.99 -37.40 -27.62
CA GLY A 206 0.15 -37.33 -26.69
C GLY A 206 1.53 -37.59 -27.32
N ALA A 207 1.60 -37.99 -28.60
CA ALA A 207 2.87 -38.22 -29.28
C ALA A 207 3.55 -36.90 -29.67
N GLU A 208 4.87 -36.90 -29.62
CA GLU A 208 5.73 -35.76 -29.95
C GLU A 208 6.56 -36.02 -31.21
N ALA A 209 6.73 -35.01 -32.04
CA ALA A 209 7.75 -34.93 -33.08
C ALA A 209 8.71 -33.77 -32.78
N VAL A 210 10.01 -34.05 -32.86
CA VAL A 210 11.05 -33.02 -32.80
C VAL A 210 11.60 -32.83 -34.21
N ILE A 211 11.41 -31.64 -34.78
CA ILE A 211 11.83 -31.32 -36.14
C ILE A 211 12.93 -30.29 -36.03
N ASP A 212 14.10 -30.54 -36.64
CA ASP A 212 15.26 -29.66 -36.53
C ASP A 212 15.57 -28.91 -37.83
N GLN A 213 16.14 -27.72 -37.67
CA GLN A 213 16.60 -26.91 -38.78
C GLN A 213 17.89 -26.19 -38.41
N ASN A 214 18.89 -26.31 -39.29
CA ASN A 214 20.15 -25.61 -39.13
C ASN A 214 20.07 -24.21 -39.73
N TRP A 215 20.72 -23.26 -39.06
CA TRP A 215 20.85 -21.88 -39.51
C TRP A 215 22.27 -21.39 -39.24
N ILE A 216 22.84 -20.63 -40.17
CA ILE A 216 24.13 -19.97 -39.96
C ILE A 216 23.86 -18.67 -39.21
N TRP A 217 24.45 -18.55 -38.02
CA TRP A 217 24.20 -17.43 -37.13
C TRP A 217 24.64 -16.11 -37.77
N GLN A 218 23.75 -15.13 -37.68
CA GLN A 218 23.95 -13.77 -38.15
C GLN A 218 23.78 -12.80 -36.97
N ASP A 219 24.59 -11.75 -36.95
CA ASP A 219 24.43 -10.68 -35.97
C ASP A 219 23.17 -9.87 -36.29
N GLY A 220 22.51 -9.37 -35.24
CA GLY A 220 21.33 -8.54 -35.36
C GLY A 220 20.09 -9.23 -34.82
N GLU A 221 18.97 -8.50 -34.87
CA GLU A 221 17.68 -9.02 -34.41
C GLU A 221 17.04 -9.83 -35.53
N HIS A 222 16.97 -11.15 -35.33
CA HIS A 222 16.28 -12.07 -36.21
C HIS A 222 15.19 -12.83 -35.45
N THR A 223 14.08 -13.13 -36.12
CA THR A 223 13.03 -14.03 -35.60
C THR A 223 13.10 -15.38 -36.27
N VAL A 224 12.92 -16.45 -35.49
CA VAL A 224 12.69 -17.80 -35.99
C VAL A 224 11.24 -18.19 -35.75
N THR A 225 10.57 -18.65 -36.80
CA THR A 225 9.20 -19.16 -36.73
C THR A 225 9.19 -20.61 -37.17
N PHE A 226 8.53 -21.46 -36.39
CA PHE A 226 8.10 -22.77 -36.85
C PHE A 226 6.58 -22.78 -36.94
N ARG A 227 6.04 -23.40 -37.99
CA ARG A 227 4.60 -23.62 -38.09
C ARG A 227 4.27 -24.97 -38.72
N VAL A 228 3.21 -25.58 -38.25
CA VAL A 228 2.57 -26.74 -38.87
C VAL A 228 1.31 -26.31 -39.61
N ILE A 229 1.02 -27.03 -40.68
CA ILE A 229 -0.13 -26.82 -41.56
C ILE A 229 -0.86 -28.17 -41.59
N PRO A 230 -1.88 -28.37 -40.74
CA PRO A 230 -2.65 -29.61 -40.69
C PRO A 230 -3.33 -29.88 -42.04
N GLY A 231 -3.44 -31.16 -42.40
CA GLY A 231 -4.19 -31.59 -43.59
C GLY A 231 -5.72 -31.57 -43.42
N GLY A 232 -6.20 -31.29 -42.20
CA GLY A 232 -7.62 -31.30 -41.84
C GLY A 232 -7.90 -30.38 -40.65
N SER A 233 -9.05 -30.58 -39.99
CA SER A 233 -9.44 -29.79 -38.82
C SER A 233 -8.50 -30.02 -37.64
N ASP A 234 -8.21 -28.95 -36.91
CA ASP A 234 -7.37 -28.93 -35.72
C ASP A 234 -8.07 -28.13 -34.61
N ALA A 235 -7.92 -28.57 -33.36
CA ALA A 235 -8.64 -28.01 -32.22
C ALA A 235 -8.21 -26.58 -31.88
N ALA A 236 -6.94 -26.22 -32.10
CA ALA A 236 -6.38 -24.95 -31.67
C ALA A 236 -5.43 -24.33 -32.71
N VAL A 237 -5.93 -24.04 -33.91
CA VAL A 237 -5.14 -23.56 -35.07
C VAL A 237 -4.11 -22.45 -34.78
N TRP A 238 -4.31 -21.62 -33.76
CA TRP A 238 -3.39 -20.54 -33.38
C TRP A 238 -2.13 -21.00 -32.64
N ASN A 239 -2.10 -22.20 -32.02
CA ASN A 239 -0.89 -22.79 -31.40
C ASN A 239 -0.09 -23.66 -32.38
N ASN A 240 -0.58 -23.83 -33.61
CA ASN A 240 0.14 -24.50 -34.71
C ASN A 240 1.40 -23.73 -35.18
N SER A 241 1.70 -22.57 -34.59
CA SER A 241 2.89 -21.80 -34.91
C SER A 241 3.46 -21.12 -33.68
N HIS A 242 4.79 -21.14 -33.58
CA HIS A 242 5.53 -20.42 -32.57
C HIS A 242 6.61 -19.55 -33.20
N THR A 243 6.85 -18.37 -32.64
CA THR A 243 7.88 -17.44 -33.10
C THR A 243 8.67 -16.89 -31.92
N ASP A 244 9.99 -17.03 -32.00
CA ASP A 244 10.93 -16.49 -31.04
C ASP A 244 11.91 -15.53 -31.71
N ARG A 245 12.43 -14.58 -30.94
CA ARG A 245 13.67 -13.91 -31.32
C ARG A 245 14.84 -14.87 -31.11
N THR A 246 15.73 -14.92 -32.09
CA THR A 246 16.91 -15.79 -32.07
C THR A 246 17.86 -15.42 -30.92
N ASP A 247 17.94 -14.13 -30.58
CA ASP A 247 18.76 -13.57 -29.51
C ASP A 247 18.07 -13.59 -28.12
N SER A 248 16.86 -14.12 -27.99
CA SER A 248 16.16 -14.24 -26.69
C SER A 248 16.90 -15.14 -25.70
N LEU A 249 16.84 -14.76 -24.42
CA LEU A 249 17.31 -15.52 -23.26
C LEU A 249 16.39 -16.73 -23.03
N GLY A 250 16.97 -17.94 -22.99
CA GLY A 250 16.20 -19.18 -22.85
C GLY A 250 15.91 -19.55 -21.40
N LEU A 251 14.65 -19.63 -20.99
CA LEU A 251 14.25 -20.11 -19.66
C LEU A 251 13.93 -21.61 -19.68
N LEU A 252 14.32 -22.29 -18.61
CA LEU A 252 14.03 -23.71 -18.37
C LEU A 252 12.90 -23.84 -17.36
N PHE A 253 11.91 -24.67 -17.65
CA PHE A 253 10.85 -25.01 -16.69
C PHE A 253 10.97 -26.47 -16.27
N VAL A 254 10.81 -26.72 -14.98
CA VAL A 254 10.65 -28.07 -14.41
C VAL A 254 9.25 -28.17 -13.84
N ILE A 255 8.45 -29.10 -14.34
CA ILE A 255 7.03 -29.18 -14.03
C ILE A 255 6.72 -30.59 -13.54
N ALA A 256 6.04 -30.71 -12.41
CA ALA A 256 5.57 -32.00 -11.94
C ALA A 256 4.56 -32.63 -12.94
N GLU A 257 4.61 -33.93 -13.13
CA GLU A 257 3.71 -34.64 -14.06
C GLU A 257 2.24 -34.44 -13.69
N SER A 258 1.89 -34.43 -12.39
CA SER A 258 0.51 -34.14 -11.98
C SER A 258 0.08 -32.71 -12.31
N THR A 259 1.01 -31.75 -12.26
CA THR A 259 0.75 -30.37 -12.69
C THR A 259 0.43 -30.31 -14.17
N ARG A 260 1.26 -30.95 -15.00
CA ARG A 260 1.01 -31.05 -16.44
C ARG A 260 -0.35 -31.69 -16.73
N ALA A 261 -0.64 -32.83 -16.09
CA ALA A 261 -1.90 -33.56 -16.26
C ALA A 261 -3.13 -32.76 -15.79
N GLY A 262 -2.96 -31.84 -14.83
CA GLY A 262 -3.99 -30.90 -14.41
C GLY A 262 -4.48 -30.01 -15.55
N PHE A 263 -3.56 -29.53 -16.41
CA PHE A 263 -3.90 -28.69 -17.57
C PHE A 263 -4.64 -29.46 -18.68
N ASP A 264 -4.44 -30.77 -18.81
CA ASP A 264 -5.16 -31.59 -19.80
C ASP A 264 -6.68 -31.60 -19.60
N ASN A 265 -7.14 -31.29 -18.38
CA ASN A 265 -8.53 -31.36 -17.97
C ASN A 265 -9.20 -29.97 -17.83
N VAL A 266 -8.42 -28.89 -17.85
CA VAL A 266 -8.92 -27.52 -17.68
C VAL A 266 -8.46 -26.66 -18.84
N MET A 267 -9.42 -26.15 -19.62
CA MET A 267 -9.10 -25.15 -20.62
C MET A 267 -8.50 -23.93 -19.94
N ASN A 268 -7.28 -23.58 -20.34
CA ASN A 268 -6.54 -22.46 -19.83
C ASN A 268 -7.06 -21.14 -20.44
N MET A 269 -6.54 -20.02 -19.94
CA MET A 269 -6.83 -18.65 -20.38
C MET A 269 -6.48 -18.34 -21.84
N VAL A 270 -5.65 -19.16 -22.47
CA VAL A 270 -5.34 -19.06 -23.90
C VAL A 270 -6.18 -20.01 -24.73
N GLU A 271 -7.17 -20.70 -24.17
CA GLU A 271 -8.12 -21.59 -24.88
C GLU A 271 -7.50 -22.92 -25.36
N THR A 272 -6.43 -23.38 -24.70
CA THR A 272 -5.93 -24.75 -24.90
C THR A 272 -5.97 -25.56 -23.61
N PHE A 273 -5.69 -26.85 -23.74
CA PHE A 273 -5.49 -27.77 -22.61
C PHE A 273 -3.99 -28.05 -22.42
N SER A 274 -3.13 -27.16 -22.91
CA SER A 274 -1.69 -27.31 -22.91
C SER A 274 -1.08 -26.48 -21.79
N CYS A 275 -0.25 -27.11 -20.95
CA CYS A 275 0.53 -26.42 -19.93
C CYS A 275 1.64 -25.58 -20.59
N GLU A 276 2.20 -26.11 -21.67
CA GLU A 276 3.24 -25.49 -22.48
C GLU A 276 2.74 -24.17 -23.08
N ASP A 277 1.54 -24.14 -23.67
CA ASP A 277 0.90 -22.90 -24.16
C ASP A 277 0.70 -21.86 -23.04
N TRP A 278 0.31 -22.31 -21.85
CA TRP A 278 0.12 -21.43 -20.70
C TRP A 278 1.45 -20.80 -20.27
N VAL A 279 2.54 -21.58 -20.19
CA VAL A 279 3.89 -21.06 -19.90
C VAL A 279 4.33 -20.07 -20.98
N GLN A 280 4.18 -20.44 -22.25
CA GLN A 280 4.55 -19.59 -23.38
C GLN A 280 3.81 -18.25 -23.36
N TYR A 281 2.53 -18.26 -22.97
CA TYR A 281 1.76 -17.04 -22.82
C TYR A 281 2.37 -16.09 -21.77
N HIS A 282 2.81 -16.59 -20.61
CA HIS A 282 3.45 -15.77 -19.59
C HIS A 282 4.77 -15.16 -20.07
N LEU A 283 5.56 -15.91 -20.84
CA LEU A 283 6.78 -15.39 -21.46
C LEU A 283 6.48 -14.31 -22.51
N GLN A 284 5.40 -14.46 -23.28
CA GLN A 284 4.93 -13.42 -24.20
C GLN A 284 4.47 -12.16 -23.46
N VAL A 285 3.74 -12.29 -22.35
CA VAL A 285 3.36 -11.17 -21.49
C VAL A 285 4.61 -10.46 -20.96
N MET A 286 5.59 -11.21 -20.46
CA MET A 286 6.86 -10.66 -19.98
C MET A 286 7.62 -9.90 -21.07
N ASN A 287 7.73 -10.47 -22.27
CA ASN A 287 8.34 -9.83 -23.44
C ASN A 287 7.62 -8.55 -23.88
N PHE A 288 6.30 -8.55 -23.78
CA PHE A 288 5.49 -7.36 -24.04
C PHE A 288 5.80 -6.27 -23.01
N LEU A 289 5.85 -6.63 -21.73
CA LEU A 289 6.12 -5.67 -20.65
C LEU A 289 7.54 -5.13 -20.72
N PHE A 290 8.52 -5.95 -21.12
CA PHE A 290 9.86 -5.48 -21.50
C PHE A 290 9.84 -4.44 -22.62
N ALA A 291 9.10 -4.69 -23.70
CA ALA A 291 8.97 -3.73 -24.79
C ALA A 291 8.29 -2.43 -24.32
N ALA A 292 7.32 -2.53 -23.42
CA ALA A 292 6.52 -1.41 -22.90
C ALA A 292 7.24 -0.56 -21.84
N SER A 293 8.35 -1.04 -21.25
CA SER A 293 9.18 -0.33 -20.26
C SER A 293 10.01 0.82 -20.84
N ILE A 294 9.33 1.76 -21.49
CA ILE A 294 9.92 2.92 -22.18
C ILE A 294 10.06 4.09 -21.20
N TYR A 295 11.31 4.51 -20.96
CA TYR A 295 11.65 5.61 -20.06
C TYR A 295 12.78 6.46 -20.64
N PRO A 296 13.10 7.64 -20.08
CA PRO A 296 14.23 8.45 -20.54
C PRO A 296 15.58 7.70 -20.54
N GLY A 297 15.83 6.83 -19.55
CA GLY A 297 17.02 5.98 -19.49
C GLY A 297 16.93 4.70 -20.34
N SER A 298 15.75 4.35 -20.85
CA SER A 298 15.49 3.19 -21.71
C SER A 298 14.49 3.55 -22.83
N PRO A 299 14.85 4.46 -23.76
CA PRO A 299 13.89 5.05 -24.71
C PRO A 299 13.32 4.06 -25.73
N LYS A 300 13.87 2.84 -25.82
CA LYS A 300 13.41 1.74 -26.69
C LYS A 300 12.81 0.57 -25.89
N GLY A 301 12.49 0.77 -24.62
CA GLY A 301 12.12 -0.32 -23.72
C GLY A 301 13.33 -1.09 -23.19
N CYS A 302 13.05 -2.20 -22.52
CA CYS A 302 14.02 -3.27 -22.36
C CYS A 302 14.24 -3.91 -23.75
N LEU A 303 15.49 -4.09 -24.16
CA LEU A 303 15.87 -4.62 -25.46
C LEU A 303 15.86 -6.16 -25.48
N GLU A 304 16.02 -6.78 -24.32
CA GLU A 304 16.10 -8.21 -24.11
C GLU A 304 14.72 -8.86 -24.19
N ARG A 305 14.70 -10.10 -24.66
CA ARG A 305 13.51 -10.93 -24.70
C ARG A 305 13.83 -12.29 -24.09
N VAL A 306 12.81 -12.94 -23.57
CA VAL A 306 12.86 -14.30 -23.04
C VAL A 306 12.13 -15.25 -23.98
N ARG A 307 12.51 -16.52 -23.96
CA ARG A 307 11.82 -17.60 -24.65
C ARG A 307 11.85 -18.87 -23.81
N LEU A 308 10.95 -19.79 -24.10
CA LEU A 308 11.02 -21.13 -23.52
C LEU A 308 12.11 -21.92 -24.25
N ASP A 309 13.15 -22.36 -23.55
CA ASP A 309 14.22 -23.16 -24.16
C ASP A 309 14.03 -24.65 -23.97
N ASN A 310 13.47 -25.05 -22.82
CA ASN A 310 13.14 -26.44 -22.55
C ASN A 310 12.12 -26.54 -21.41
N ILE A 311 11.39 -27.65 -21.41
CA ILE A 311 10.49 -28.08 -20.33
C ILE A 311 10.88 -29.50 -19.93
N ILE A 312 11.04 -29.73 -18.63
CA ILE A 312 11.30 -31.04 -18.06
C ILE A 312 10.10 -31.43 -17.21
N PHE A 313 9.47 -32.56 -17.56
CA PHE A 313 8.45 -33.16 -16.73
C PHE A 313 9.09 -34.20 -15.82
N LEU A 314 8.79 -34.10 -14.51
CA LEU A 314 9.30 -35.05 -13.51
C LEU A 314 8.13 -35.71 -12.78
N PRO A 315 8.23 -37.01 -12.47
CA PRO A 315 7.33 -37.65 -11.51
C PRO A 315 7.29 -36.86 -10.19
N ASP A 316 6.11 -36.79 -9.58
CA ASP A 316 5.85 -35.96 -8.39
C ASP A 316 6.77 -36.26 -7.20
N ASP A 317 7.13 -37.53 -7.01
CA ASP A 317 8.05 -38.01 -5.98
C ASP A 317 9.51 -37.60 -6.25
N VAL A 318 9.89 -37.48 -7.53
CA VAL A 318 11.22 -37.04 -7.95
C VAL A 318 11.36 -35.52 -7.95
N TYR A 319 10.25 -34.78 -8.11
CA TYR A 319 10.26 -33.32 -8.23
C TYR A 319 10.89 -32.66 -7.00
N GLN A 320 10.47 -33.03 -5.78
CA GLN A 320 10.93 -32.40 -4.54
C GLN A 320 12.45 -32.56 -4.34
N ASP A 321 12.96 -33.77 -4.54
CA ASP A 321 14.39 -34.10 -4.38
C ASP A 321 15.31 -33.43 -5.42
N LYS A 322 14.77 -33.00 -6.56
CA LYS A 322 15.53 -32.45 -7.71
C LYS A 322 15.36 -30.94 -7.91
N PHE A 323 14.32 -30.35 -7.33
CA PHE A 323 14.04 -28.91 -7.46
C PHE A 323 14.57 -28.09 -6.27
N GLU A 324 14.61 -28.67 -5.07
CA GLU A 324 15.06 -28.01 -3.83
C GLU A 324 16.60 -27.86 -3.75
N MET A 325 17.17 -26.96 -4.55
CA MET A 325 18.50 -26.41 -4.26
C MET A 325 18.43 -24.89 -4.30
N VAL A 326 17.70 -24.34 -3.34
CA VAL A 326 17.78 -22.92 -2.98
C VAL A 326 19.10 -22.73 -2.25
N GLY A 327 20.04 -22.05 -2.89
CA GLY A 327 21.35 -21.78 -2.31
C GLY A 327 22.11 -20.77 -3.16
N ARG A 328 23.09 -20.14 -2.52
CA ARG A 328 24.10 -19.35 -3.21
C ARG A 328 25.44 -20.04 -3.03
N ASP A 329 26.28 -20.01 -4.04
CA ASP A 329 27.66 -20.42 -3.83
C ASP A 329 28.47 -19.36 -3.09
N ALA A 330 29.74 -19.65 -2.83
CA ALA A 330 30.65 -18.79 -2.08
C ALA A 330 30.83 -17.40 -2.70
N GLU A 331 30.50 -17.24 -3.99
CA GLU A 331 30.55 -15.98 -4.73
C GLU A 331 29.19 -15.26 -4.80
N GLY A 332 28.14 -15.85 -4.21
CA GLY A 332 26.79 -15.24 -4.11
C GLY A 332 25.86 -15.52 -5.29
N ARG A 333 26.25 -16.39 -6.23
CA ARG A 333 25.44 -16.74 -7.43
C ARG A 333 24.23 -17.57 -7.02
N ALA A 334 23.03 -17.23 -7.52
CA ALA A 334 21.86 -18.03 -7.22
C ALA A 334 21.89 -19.32 -8.06
N LEU A 335 21.83 -20.47 -7.38
CA LEU A 335 22.04 -21.78 -8.00
C LEU A 335 20.90 -22.21 -8.96
N ASN A 336 19.82 -21.43 -9.04
CA ASN A 336 18.65 -21.67 -9.88
C ASN A 336 18.46 -20.66 -11.03
N GLU A 337 19.42 -19.76 -11.29
CA GLU A 337 19.27 -18.72 -12.33
C GLU A 337 18.88 -19.29 -13.71
N GLY A 338 17.79 -18.75 -14.26
CA GLY A 338 17.23 -19.17 -15.54
C GLY A 338 16.39 -20.44 -15.52
N LYS A 339 16.06 -20.96 -14.34
CA LYS A 339 15.20 -22.11 -14.14
C LYS A 339 14.02 -21.74 -13.22
N TRP A 340 12.83 -22.23 -13.57
CA TRP A 340 11.65 -22.13 -12.71
C TRP A 340 10.97 -23.49 -12.52
N GLY A 341 10.27 -23.67 -11.41
CA GLY A 341 9.58 -24.91 -11.08
C GLY A 341 8.12 -24.74 -10.75
N LEU A 342 7.31 -25.69 -11.21
CA LEU A 342 5.90 -25.82 -10.83
C LEU A 342 5.71 -27.15 -10.09
N SER A 343 5.57 -27.07 -8.77
CA SER A 343 5.40 -28.24 -7.89
C SER A 343 4.00 -28.87 -8.01
N PRO A 344 3.83 -30.09 -7.50
CA PRO A 344 2.50 -30.68 -7.32
C PRO A 344 1.64 -29.81 -6.37
N TRP A 345 0.57 -29.16 -6.86
CA TRP A 345 -0.32 -28.29 -6.06
C TRP A 345 -1.80 -28.44 -6.45
N ASN A 346 -2.72 -28.53 -5.48
CA ASN A 346 -4.15 -28.74 -5.72
C ASN A 346 -4.94 -27.54 -6.31
N GLU A 347 -4.29 -26.46 -6.75
CA GLU A 347 -4.94 -25.20 -7.20
C GLU A 347 -4.90 -24.97 -8.73
N TYR A 348 -4.58 -26.00 -9.53
CA TYR A 348 -4.43 -25.89 -10.99
C TYR A 348 -5.57 -25.17 -11.74
N PRO A 349 -6.87 -25.38 -11.42
CA PRO A 349 -7.95 -24.71 -12.15
C PRO A 349 -7.95 -23.19 -11.97
N MET A 350 -7.46 -22.67 -10.84
CA MET A 350 -7.39 -21.24 -10.57
C MET A 350 -6.22 -20.56 -11.29
N ARG A 351 -5.07 -21.24 -11.40
CA ARG A 351 -3.91 -20.72 -12.15
C ARG A 351 -4.08 -20.81 -13.67
N ALA A 352 -4.64 -21.91 -14.17
CA ALA A 352 -4.83 -22.10 -15.61
C ALA A 352 -5.67 -21.00 -16.27
N GLN A 353 -6.60 -20.40 -15.53
CA GLN A 353 -7.56 -19.41 -16.05
C GLN A 353 -7.13 -17.95 -15.85
N ASN A 354 -5.94 -17.69 -15.31
CA ASN A 354 -5.48 -16.35 -14.95
C ASN A 354 -4.02 -16.11 -15.31
N ILE A 355 -3.67 -14.83 -15.55
CA ILE A 355 -2.25 -14.44 -15.58
C ILE A 355 -1.73 -14.59 -14.16
N ASP A 356 -0.75 -15.46 -14.01
CA ASP A 356 0.02 -15.61 -12.80
C ASP A 356 1.07 -14.49 -12.78
N TRP A 357 0.66 -13.31 -12.28
CA TRP A 357 1.56 -12.18 -12.11
C TRP A 357 2.68 -12.47 -11.11
N GLY A 358 2.44 -13.40 -10.18
CA GLY A 358 3.48 -13.93 -9.29
C GLY A 358 4.53 -14.69 -10.09
N LEU A 359 4.13 -15.57 -11.01
CA LEU A 359 5.07 -16.25 -11.90
C LEU A 359 5.92 -15.26 -12.69
N ILE A 360 5.32 -14.23 -13.32
CA ILE A 360 6.09 -13.26 -14.12
C ILE A 360 7.11 -12.50 -13.26
N HIS A 361 6.70 -12.10 -12.05
CA HIS A 361 7.57 -11.50 -11.04
C HIS A 361 8.77 -12.40 -10.71
N GLU A 362 8.50 -13.66 -10.38
CA GLU A 362 9.51 -14.66 -10.05
C GLU A 362 10.45 -15.00 -11.21
N LEU A 363 9.94 -14.99 -12.45
CA LEU A 363 10.76 -15.14 -13.65
C LEU A 363 11.71 -13.94 -13.84
N GLY A 364 11.32 -12.75 -13.37
CA GLY A 364 12.20 -11.58 -13.29
C GLY A 364 13.45 -11.87 -12.47
N HIS A 365 13.31 -12.54 -11.32
CA HIS A 365 14.45 -12.97 -10.50
C HIS A 365 15.40 -13.92 -11.23
N GLN A 366 14.87 -14.76 -12.12
CA GLN A 366 15.68 -15.69 -12.93
C GLN A 366 16.52 -14.99 -14.00
N LEU A 367 16.37 -13.68 -14.15
CA LEU A 367 17.17 -12.81 -15.03
C LEU A 367 18.16 -11.94 -14.26
N GLY A 368 18.31 -12.15 -12.95
CA GLY A 368 19.17 -11.31 -12.10
C GLY A 368 18.55 -9.95 -11.76
N ILE A 369 17.23 -9.78 -11.99
CA ILE A 369 16.48 -8.59 -11.57
C ILE A 369 16.10 -8.74 -10.09
N ILE A 370 16.30 -7.68 -9.31
CA ILE A 370 16.00 -7.69 -7.87
C ILE A 370 14.62 -7.14 -7.56
N ASP A 371 14.08 -7.61 -6.45
CA ASP A 371 12.92 -7.02 -5.81
C ASP A 371 13.30 -5.75 -5.07
N TYR A 372 12.52 -4.70 -5.25
CA TYR A 372 12.72 -3.49 -4.47
C TYR A 372 12.32 -3.63 -3.00
N TYR A 373 11.68 -4.73 -2.59
CA TYR A 373 11.52 -5.05 -1.16
C TYR A 373 12.87 -5.26 -0.46
N THR A 374 13.91 -5.68 -1.19
CA THR A 374 15.28 -5.81 -0.63
C THR A 374 15.96 -4.47 -0.38
N ILE A 375 15.45 -3.39 -1.01
CA ILE A 375 15.89 -2.01 -0.79
C ILE A 375 14.91 -1.27 0.12
N ASP A 376 13.67 -1.76 0.32
CA ASP A 376 12.80 -1.20 1.35
C ASP A 376 11.68 -2.07 2.01
N HIS A 377 11.63 -1.90 3.34
CA HIS A 377 10.61 -2.04 4.40
C HIS A 377 9.66 -3.25 4.62
N ALA A 378 9.53 -3.62 5.91
CA ALA A 378 8.31 -4.20 6.49
C ALA A 378 7.25 -3.09 6.64
N ARG A 379 6.03 -3.25 6.13
CA ARG A 379 4.88 -2.30 6.10
C ARG A 379 4.70 -1.31 7.29
N PHE A 380 5.61 -0.36 7.49
CA PHE A 380 5.55 0.61 8.59
C PHE A 380 6.01 1.97 8.09
N ARG A 381 5.20 3.00 8.39
CA ARG A 381 5.53 4.41 8.21
C ARG A 381 6.88 4.70 8.90
N VAL A 382 7.87 5.18 8.15
CA VAL A 382 9.15 5.59 8.73
C VAL A 382 8.95 7.00 9.24
N PHE A 383 9.16 7.21 10.53
CA PHE A 383 9.02 8.53 11.12
C PHE A 383 10.38 9.05 11.54
N ALA A 384 10.65 10.32 11.27
CA ALA A 384 11.87 10.98 11.70
C ALA A 384 11.54 12.31 12.36
N ARG A 385 12.36 12.70 13.32
CA ARG A 385 12.03 13.75 14.27
C ARG A 385 12.46 15.11 13.76
N ASP A 386 11.62 16.12 13.80
CA ASP A 386 12.03 17.48 13.51
C ASP A 386 12.74 18.15 14.72
N LYS A 387 13.10 19.42 14.58
CA LYS A 387 13.78 20.23 15.62
C LYS A 387 13.00 20.39 16.94
N THR A 388 11.70 20.12 16.92
CA THR A 388 10.81 20.16 18.10
C THR A 388 10.64 18.78 18.73
N GLY A 389 11.18 17.73 18.08
CA GLY A 389 11.04 16.33 18.45
C GLY A 389 9.77 15.66 17.90
N ALA A 390 9.00 16.35 17.05
CA ALA A 390 7.80 15.84 16.39
C ALA A 390 8.16 14.80 15.32
N LEU A 391 7.45 13.66 15.30
CA LEU A 391 7.63 12.61 14.29
C LEU A 391 6.96 13.04 12.99
N ILE A 392 7.75 13.34 11.97
CA ILE A 392 7.30 13.53 10.58
C ILE A 392 7.25 12.15 9.93
N ASP A 393 6.14 11.80 9.27
CA ASP A 393 6.07 10.62 8.40
C ASP A 393 6.95 10.85 7.17
N VAL A 394 8.18 10.39 7.29
CA VAL A 394 9.16 10.36 6.20
C VAL A 394 9.05 9.07 5.41
N GLY A 395 8.00 8.28 5.65
CA GLY A 395 7.75 6.99 5.04
C GLY A 395 8.00 7.04 3.55
N PHE A 396 8.82 6.10 3.10
CA PHE A 396 8.94 5.78 1.71
C PHE A 396 7.61 5.19 1.25
N SER A 397 6.88 5.91 0.41
CA SER A 397 6.02 5.25 -0.55
C SER A 397 6.64 5.34 -1.91
N VAL A 398 6.34 4.32 -2.69
CA VAL A 398 6.75 4.34 -4.07
C VAL A 398 5.73 5.10 -4.90
N PRO A 399 6.15 6.14 -5.64
CA PRO A 399 5.40 6.64 -6.79
C PRO A 399 5.55 5.71 -8.03
N TYR A 400 6.42 4.72 -7.92
CA TYR A 400 6.75 3.62 -8.84
C TYR A 400 5.66 2.55 -9.03
N GLU A 401 4.65 2.74 -9.86
CA GLU A 401 3.92 1.59 -10.42
C GLU A 401 4.86 0.78 -11.33
N GLY A 402 5.39 -0.33 -10.83
CA GLY A 402 6.29 -1.20 -11.59
C GLY A 402 6.20 -2.65 -11.16
N MET A 403 6.53 -3.56 -12.09
CA MET A 403 6.33 -4.99 -11.89
C MET A 403 7.05 -5.55 -10.66
N MET A 404 8.30 -5.12 -10.41
CA MET A 404 9.12 -5.65 -9.30
C MET A 404 8.77 -5.04 -7.94
N ARG A 405 7.67 -4.26 -7.85
CA ARG A 405 7.15 -3.63 -6.62
C ARG A 405 5.84 -4.20 -6.09
N GLY A 406 5.31 -5.24 -6.72
CA GLY A 406 4.15 -5.98 -6.20
C GLY A 406 2.99 -6.07 -7.18
N HIS A 407 2.93 -7.23 -7.83
CA HIS A 407 1.82 -7.86 -8.54
C HIS A 407 0.96 -7.00 -9.49
N GLY A 408 0.83 -7.48 -10.73
CA GLY A 408 -0.19 -7.01 -11.65
C GLY A 408 0.38 -6.50 -12.98
N PRO A 409 -0.45 -5.82 -13.78
CA PRO A 409 -0.21 -5.50 -15.18
C PRO A 409 0.79 -4.36 -15.45
N HIS A 410 1.80 -4.17 -14.63
CA HIS A 410 2.68 -3.00 -14.71
C HIS A 410 3.92 -3.28 -15.59
N ALA A 411 4.43 -2.26 -16.27
CA ALA A 411 5.72 -2.34 -16.94
C ALA A 411 6.85 -2.51 -15.90
N PHE A 412 8.00 -3.05 -16.30
CA PHE A 412 9.19 -3.03 -15.45
C PHE A 412 9.67 -1.59 -15.26
N GLU A 413 10.15 -1.26 -14.06
CA GLU A 413 10.66 0.04 -13.67
C GLU A 413 11.85 0.49 -14.53
N GLU A 414 12.06 1.81 -14.62
CA GLU A 414 13.16 2.40 -15.42
C GLU A 414 14.53 1.83 -15.08
N VAL A 415 14.85 1.68 -13.79
CA VAL A 415 16.15 1.14 -13.38
C VAL A 415 16.32 -0.34 -13.73
N THR A 416 15.23 -1.13 -13.72
CA THR A 416 15.22 -2.52 -14.21
C THR A 416 15.46 -2.56 -15.72
N ALA A 417 14.76 -1.73 -16.48
CA ALA A 417 14.94 -1.66 -17.93
C ALA A 417 16.35 -1.19 -18.31
N ILE A 418 16.93 -0.22 -17.58
CA ILE A 418 18.33 0.20 -17.71
C ILE A 418 19.27 -0.97 -17.41
N GLY A 419 19.06 -1.66 -16.27
CA GLY A 419 19.86 -2.79 -15.83
C GLY A 419 19.90 -3.90 -16.88
N MET A 420 18.74 -4.33 -17.35
CA MET A 420 18.60 -5.32 -18.43
C MET A 420 19.32 -4.89 -19.71
N ASN A 421 19.16 -3.62 -20.12
CA ASN A 421 19.83 -3.09 -21.31
C ASN A 421 21.35 -3.03 -21.16
N TRP A 422 21.88 -2.81 -19.96
CA TRP A 422 23.32 -2.86 -19.70
C TRP A 422 23.89 -4.27 -19.68
N GLN A 423 23.07 -5.26 -19.35
CA GLN A 423 23.42 -6.68 -19.36
C GLN A 423 23.21 -7.33 -20.74
N ARG A 424 22.65 -6.61 -21.73
CA ARG A 424 22.48 -7.09 -23.11
C ARG A 424 23.78 -7.65 -23.67
N GLY A 425 23.75 -8.91 -24.09
CA GLY A 425 24.91 -9.62 -24.64
C GLY A 425 25.99 -9.99 -23.62
N MET A 426 25.69 -9.87 -22.32
CA MET A 426 26.48 -10.40 -21.22
C MET A 426 25.87 -11.70 -20.72
N HIS A 427 26.62 -12.46 -19.92
CA HIS A 427 26.08 -13.64 -19.23
C HIS A 427 24.90 -13.21 -18.34
N ARG A 428 24.07 -14.16 -17.89
CA ARG A 428 23.08 -13.80 -16.87
C ARG A 428 23.81 -13.30 -15.62
N GLY A 429 23.37 -12.13 -15.17
CA GLY A 429 24.06 -11.37 -14.13
C GLY A 429 23.74 -11.84 -12.74
N PHE A 430 24.66 -11.51 -11.84
CA PHE A 430 24.41 -11.65 -10.41
C PHE A 430 23.21 -10.77 -10.07
N PHE A 431 22.32 -11.30 -9.26
CA PHE A 431 21.12 -10.62 -8.77
C PHE A 431 21.38 -9.14 -8.41
N GLY A 432 21.01 -8.17 -9.26
CA GLY A 432 21.20 -6.72 -8.96
C GLY A 432 22.59 -6.13 -9.19
N ASP A 433 23.47 -6.79 -9.94
CA ASP A 433 24.82 -6.29 -10.27
C ASP A 433 24.84 -4.89 -10.91
N TYR A 434 23.77 -4.52 -11.62
CA TYR A 434 23.59 -3.19 -12.22
C TYR A 434 23.58 -2.06 -11.19
N LEU A 435 23.31 -2.35 -9.91
CA LEU A 435 23.40 -1.37 -8.83
C LEU A 435 24.83 -0.90 -8.54
N PHE A 436 25.85 -1.68 -8.94
CA PHE A 436 27.24 -1.24 -8.82
C PHE A 436 27.58 -0.08 -9.76
N ARG A 437 26.72 0.17 -10.77
CA ARG A 437 26.91 1.23 -11.75
C ARG A 437 26.17 2.51 -11.34
N VAL A 438 26.75 3.20 -10.35
CA VAL A 438 26.44 4.60 -10.07
C VAL A 438 27.46 5.54 -10.75
N PRO A 439 27.17 6.84 -10.88
CA PRO A 439 28.13 7.86 -11.33
C PRO A 439 29.36 7.90 -10.42
N LYS A 440 30.52 8.34 -10.94
CA LYS A 440 31.76 8.42 -10.13
C LYS A 440 31.62 9.41 -8.97
N GLU A 441 30.93 10.51 -9.25
CA GLU A 441 30.58 11.56 -8.31
C GLU A 441 29.05 11.64 -8.18
N CYS A 442 28.56 11.42 -6.97
CA CYS A 442 27.14 11.50 -6.64
C CYS A 442 26.92 12.69 -5.72
N GLY A 443 25.91 13.51 -6.00
CA GLY A 443 25.52 14.61 -5.13
C GLY A 443 24.01 14.69 -4.96
N ILE A 444 23.60 15.47 -3.97
CA ILE A 444 22.22 15.89 -3.79
C ILE A 444 22.17 17.41 -3.81
N ARG A 445 21.22 17.98 -4.55
CA ARG A 445 20.97 19.42 -4.57
C ARG A 445 19.75 19.72 -3.74
N ILE A 446 19.92 20.50 -2.69
CA ILE A 446 18.84 20.92 -1.81
C ILE A 446 18.19 22.17 -2.41
N LEU A 447 16.91 22.06 -2.74
CA LEU A 447 16.10 23.14 -3.28
C LEU A 447 15.07 23.57 -2.24
N ASP A 448 14.80 24.87 -2.18
CA ASP A 448 13.68 25.43 -1.43
C ASP A 448 12.33 25.02 -2.06
N PHE A 449 11.24 25.39 -1.40
CA PHE A 449 9.88 25.14 -1.88
C PHE A 449 9.64 25.71 -3.30
N ASN A 450 10.29 26.81 -3.66
CA ASN A 450 10.18 27.46 -4.97
C ASN A 450 11.04 26.77 -6.05
N GLY A 451 11.98 25.92 -5.65
CA GLY A 451 12.90 25.22 -6.54
C GLY A 451 14.24 25.92 -6.71
N ASN A 452 14.55 26.95 -5.89
CA ASN A 452 15.85 27.59 -5.90
C ASN A 452 16.83 26.83 -5.01
N PRO A 453 18.13 26.81 -5.33
CA PRO A 453 19.13 26.18 -4.48
C PRO A 453 19.27 26.84 -3.10
N ILE A 454 19.45 26.03 -2.06
CA ILE A 454 19.73 26.49 -0.71
C ILE A 454 21.22 26.37 -0.43
N ALA A 455 21.95 27.49 -0.46
CA ALA A 455 23.37 27.53 -0.13
C ALA A 455 23.62 27.41 1.38
N GLY A 456 24.65 26.65 1.78
CA GLY A 456 25.05 26.51 3.18
C GLY A 456 24.12 25.70 4.08
N ALA A 457 23.11 25.03 3.51
CA ALA A 457 22.25 24.09 4.22
C ALA A 457 23.10 22.95 4.81
N GLU A 458 22.89 22.64 6.09
CA GLU A 458 23.56 21.52 6.74
C GLU A 458 22.84 20.21 6.38
N VAL A 459 23.60 19.22 5.92
CA VAL A 459 23.09 17.93 5.47
C VAL A 459 23.77 16.84 6.27
N ARG A 460 22.96 15.96 6.86
CA ARG A 460 23.38 14.74 7.56
C ARG A 460 22.74 13.55 6.88
N VAL A 461 23.56 12.56 6.54
CA VAL A 461 23.13 11.37 5.79
C VAL A 461 23.29 10.16 6.68
N PHE A 462 22.21 9.42 6.90
CA PHE A 462 22.22 8.17 7.63
C PHE A 462 21.97 7.02 6.66
N ARG A 463 22.67 5.90 6.88
CA ARG A 463 22.51 4.68 6.08
C ARG A 463 21.91 3.58 6.95
N ARG A 464 20.94 2.85 6.43
CA ARG A 464 20.37 1.66 7.08
C ARG A 464 21.47 0.59 7.26
N GLN A 465 21.55 0.00 8.46
CA GLN A 465 22.50 -1.07 8.74
C GLN A 465 21.88 -2.46 8.58
N LEU A 466 22.74 -3.45 8.33
CA LEU A 466 22.38 -4.86 8.14
C LEU A 466 21.65 -5.46 9.34
N TRP A 467 20.85 -6.48 9.04
CA TRP A 467 20.31 -7.51 9.92
C TRP A 467 21.31 -7.90 11.04
N GLN A 468 21.17 -7.34 12.25
CA GLN A 468 21.95 -7.77 13.41
C GLN A 468 21.03 -8.33 14.48
N PHE A 469 21.30 -9.57 14.90
CA PHE A 469 20.79 -10.10 16.15
C PHE A 469 21.49 -9.37 17.29
N ARG A 470 20.79 -8.47 17.96
CA ARG A 470 21.19 -7.99 19.28
C ARG A 470 20.07 -8.34 20.25
N ASP A 471 20.41 -9.13 21.26
CA ASP A 471 19.57 -9.34 22.46
C ASP A 471 18.16 -9.89 22.21
N GLY A 472 18.00 -10.77 21.22
CA GLY A 472 16.77 -11.55 21.02
C GLY A 472 15.58 -10.80 20.39
N GLU A 473 15.71 -9.50 20.08
CA GLU A 473 14.67 -8.73 19.38
C GLU A 473 15.10 -8.31 17.97
N LYS A 474 14.18 -8.46 17.01
CA LYS A 474 14.36 -8.14 15.58
C LYS A 474 14.04 -6.65 15.35
N SER A 475 14.96 -5.84 14.83
CA SER A 475 14.67 -4.43 14.51
C SER A 475 15.51 -3.87 13.36
N TRP A 476 14.85 -3.10 12.48
CA TRP A 476 15.49 -2.25 11.47
C TRP A 476 15.93 -0.94 12.13
N LEU A 477 17.24 -0.69 12.25
CA LEU A 477 17.76 0.49 12.94
C LEU A 477 18.48 1.42 11.95
N ILE A 478 18.04 2.69 11.92
CA ILE A 478 18.85 3.80 11.41
C ILE A 478 19.77 4.21 12.57
N PRO A 479 21.10 4.22 12.41
CA PRO A 479 22.03 4.62 13.46
C PRO A 479 21.76 6.04 13.96
N ASP A 480 22.12 6.31 15.21
CA ASP A 480 22.07 7.65 15.82
C ASP A 480 23.14 8.61 15.26
N LYS A 481 24.16 8.07 14.58
CA LYS A 481 25.25 8.84 13.97
C LYS A 481 25.14 8.88 12.45
N PRO A 482 25.30 10.06 11.84
CA PRO A 482 25.35 10.18 10.40
C PRO A 482 26.61 9.51 9.83
N VAL A 483 26.45 8.94 8.66
CA VAL A 483 27.52 8.38 7.84
C VAL A 483 28.25 9.46 7.05
N PHE A 484 27.54 10.53 6.67
CA PHE A 484 28.12 11.75 6.12
C PHE A 484 27.49 12.98 6.75
N GLU A 485 28.27 14.03 6.94
CA GLU A 485 27.78 15.34 7.37
C GLU A 485 28.55 16.46 6.66
N GLY A 486 27.87 17.56 6.37
CA GLY A 486 28.50 18.74 5.78
C GLY A 486 27.49 19.81 5.38
N ARG A 487 27.92 20.75 4.54
CA ARG A 487 27.08 21.86 4.07
C ARG A 487 27.01 21.88 2.55
N THR A 488 25.89 22.35 2.01
CA THR A 488 25.74 22.59 0.58
C THR A 488 26.60 23.77 0.12
N ASP A 489 27.08 23.71 -1.12
CA ASP A 489 27.79 24.81 -1.78
C ASP A 489 26.83 25.93 -2.25
N ALA A 490 27.35 26.90 -3.01
CA ALA A 490 26.57 28.03 -3.53
C ALA A 490 25.42 27.61 -4.47
N ASP A 491 25.53 26.43 -5.11
CA ASP A 491 24.52 25.87 -6.00
C ASP A 491 23.58 24.90 -5.26
N GLY A 492 23.61 24.92 -3.93
CA GLY A 492 22.80 24.06 -3.06
C GLY A 492 23.22 22.59 -3.09
N ILE A 493 24.42 22.26 -3.58
CA ILE A 493 24.86 20.88 -3.79
C ILE A 493 25.67 20.41 -2.58
N PHE A 494 25.29 19.25 -2.03
CA PHE A 494 26.13 18.46 -1.14
C PHE A 494 26.62 17.22 -1.90
N MET A 495 27.93 17.16 -2.15
CA MET A 495 28.55 15.99 -2.77
C MET A 495 28.67 14.87 -1.74
N LEU A 496 28.15 13.69 -2.10
CA LEU A 496 28.18 12.50 -1.25
C LEU A 496 29.57 11.86 -1.35
N PRO A 497 30.34 11.75 -0.25
CA PRO A 497 31.68 11.16 -0.28
C PRO A 497 31.63 9.66 -0.62
N ASN A 498 32.56 9.20 -1.46
CA ASN A 498 32.69 7.77 -1.73
C ASN A 498 33.32 7.04 -0.54
N GLN A 499 32.79 5.86 -0.23
CA GLN A 499 33.36 4.91 0.72
C GLN A 499 33.95 3.72 -0.03
N ASN A 500 35.08 3.21 0.44
CA ASN A 500 35.63 1.97 -0.07
C ASN A 500 34.76 0.78 0.37
N PRO A 501 34.38 -0.13 -0.52
CA PRO A 501 33.73 -1.37 -0.12
C PRO A 501 34.71 -2.26 0.68
N PRO A 502 34.22 -3.17 1.53
CA PRO A 502 35.09 -4.06 2.31
C PRO A 502 35.96 -4.97 1.42
N PHE A 503 35.52 -5.23 0.18
CA PHE A 503 36.30 -5.87 -0.87
C PHE A 503 35.85 -5.35 -2.24
N ILE A 504 36.79 -5.29 -3.19
CA ILE A 504 36.50 -5.00 -4.59
C ILE A 504 36.18 -6.31 -5.28
N PHE A 505 35.05 -6.37 -5.96
CA PHE A 505 34.58 -7.54 -6.69
C PHE A 505 34.07 -7.10 -8.06
N THR A 506 34.39 -7.87 -9.10
CA THR A 506 33.83 -7.66 -10.44
C THR A 506 33.05 -8.90 -10.80
N THR A 507 31.78 -8.74 -11.15
CA THR A 507 30.96 -9.84 -11.64
C THR A 507 31.48 -10.35 -12.98
N ASP A 508 31.11 -11.57 -13.35
CA ASP A 508 31.40 -12.12 -14.69
C ASP A 508 30.82 -11.25 -15.83
N ASN A 509 29.81 -10.44 -15.52
CA ASN A 509 29.24 -9.43 -16.43
C ASN A 509 30.01 -8.11 -16.50
N GLY A 510 31.17 -8.01 -15.83
CA GLY A 510 31.99 -6.81 -15.82
C GLY A 510 31.40 -5.66 -15.02
N PHE A 511 30.49 -5.93 -14.08
CA PHE A 511 30.05 -4.93 -13.11
C PHE A 511 31.01 -4.95 -11.92
N THR A 512 31.86 -3.94 -11.85
CA THR A 512 32.82 -3.78 -10.75
C THR A 512 32.20 -2.99 -9.62
N ARG A 513 32.21 -3.59 -8.42
CA ARG A 513 31.95 -2.93 -7.15
C ARG A 513 33.12 -2.01 -6.80
N GLY A 514 32.99 -0.73 -7.13
CA GLY A 514 33.96 0.32 -6.80
C GLY A 514 33.56 1.15 -5.59
N PRO A 515 34.41 2.11 -5.17
CA PRO A 515 34.05 3.12 -4.19
C PRO A 515 32.81 3.90 -4.60
N SER A 516 31.85 4.03 -3.68
CA SER A 516 30.59 4.77 -3.90
C SER A 516 30.05 5.31 -2.57
N PRO A 517 29.09 6.26 -2.56
CA PRO A 517 28.54 6.75 -1.30
C PRO A 517 27.76 5.71 -0.52
N PHE A 518 27.30 4.68 -1.22
CA PHE A 518 26.54 3.58 -0.63
C PHE A 518 27.44 2.55 0.07
N GLY A 519 28.77 2.59 -0.16
CA GLY A 519 29.75 1.73 0.50
C GLY A 519 29.46 0.24 0.31
N ASP A 520 29.20 -0.48 1.41
CA ASP A 520 28.89 -1.91 1.41
C ASP A 520 27.42 -2.23 1.01
N ALA A 521 26.83 -1.45 0.09
CA ALA A 521 25.60 -1.84 -0.57
C ALA A 521 25.87 -3.11 -1.38
N LEU A 522 25.61 -4.26 -0.77
CA LEU A 522 25.62 -5.54 -1.46
C LEU A 522 24.41 -5.61 -2.37
N VAL A 523 24.57 -6.37 -3.44
CA VAL A 523 23.57 -6.97 -4.33
C VAL A 523 22.34 -7.53 -3.59
N LEU A 524 22.45 -7.78 -2.28
CA LEU A 524 21.42 -8.38 -1.39
C LEU A 524 21.19 -7.62 -0.07
N SER A 525 21.74 -6.41 0.11
CA SER A 525 21.60 -5.70 1.40
C SER A 525 20.56 -4.58 1.37
N ASP A 526 19.90 -4.38 2.51
CA ASP A 526 18.99 -3.26 2.79
C ASP A 526 19.67 -1.87 2.91
N SER A 527 20.96 -1.75 2.54
CA SER A 527 21.75 -0.52 2.78
C SER A 527 21.77 0.46 1.60
N GLY A 528 21.03 0.16 0.52
CA GLY A 528 20.87 1.02 -0.65
C GLY A 528 20.00 2.26 -0.41
N LEU A 529 19.34 2.37 0.75
CA LEU A 529 18.50 3.50 1.17
C LEU A 529 19.25 4.42 2.14
N MET A 530 19.20 5.73 1.87
CA MET A 530 19.77 6.78 2.72
C MET A 530 18.69 7.73 3.23
N LEU A 531 18.70 7.99 4.53
CA LEU A 531 17.93 9.04 5.19
C LEU A 531 18.76 10.33 5.17
N LEU A 532 18.15 11.42 4.71
CA LEU A 532 18.73 12.75 4.68
C LEU A 532 18.05 13.61 5.74
N GLU A 533 18.81 14.10 6.70
CA GLU A 533 18.41 15.17 7.60
C GLU A 533 19.02 16.47 7.08
N ILE A 534 18.17 17.42 6.71
CA ILE A 534 18.55 18.66 6.04
C ILE A 534 18.13 19.83 6.93
N TRP A 535 19.05 20.74 7.19
CA TRP A 535 18.83 21.93 7.99
C TRP A 535 19.14 23.17 7.18
N ASN A 536 18.24 24.15 7.24
CA ASN A 536 18.55 25.51 6.81
C ASN A 536 18.17 26.48 7.91
N LYS A 537 19.14 27.31 8.34
CA LYS A 537 18.99 28.22 9.48
C LYS A 537 18.50 27.44 10.70
N ASP A 538 17.35 27.79 11.24
CA ASP A 538 16.76 27.13 12.39
C ASP A 538 15.77 26.01 11.99
N ARG A 539 15.52 25.73 10.71
CA ARG A 539 14.50 24.75 10.25
C ARG A 539 15.12 23.45 9.76
N ARG A 540 14.40 22.34 9.95
CA ARG A 540 14.79 20.98 9.55
C ARG A 540 13.75 20.39 8.61
N ASP A 541 14.22 19.65 7.60
CA ASP A 541 13.44 18.76 6.74
C ASP A 541 14.13 17.40 6.67
N ILE A 542 13.36 16.36 6.40
CA ILE A 542 13.85 14.98 6.39
C ILE A 542 13.36 14.29 5.12
N GLN A 543 14.31 13.72 4.39
CA GLN A 543 14.10 13.18 3.05
C GLN A 543 14.75 11.81 2.93
N PHE A 544 14.36 11.05 1.90
CA PHE A 544 15.02 9.81 1.52
C PHE A 544 15.55 9.87 0.10
N THR A 545 16.63 9.17 -0.14
CA THR A 545 17.14 8.85 -1.48
C THR A 545 17.72 7.45 -1.47
N ASP A 546 17.68 6.76 -2.61
CA ASP A 546 18.17 5.40 -2.74
C ASP A 546 19.12 5.25 -3.95
N VAL A 547 19.92 4.19 -3.92
CA VAL A 547 20.94 3.89 -4.94
C VAL A 547 20.38 3.86 -6.36
N THR A 548 19.12 3.47 -6.54
CA THR A 548 18.51 3.33 -7.87
C THR A 548 18.32 4.69 -8.55
N GLU A 549 18.08 5.77 -7.79
CA GLU A 549 17.96 7.12 -8.34
C GLU A 549 19.26 7.56 -9.04
N PHE A 550 20.41 7.12 -8.53
CA PHE A 550 21.74 7.40 -9.10
C PHE A 550 22.05 6.47 -10.27
N VAL A 551 21.62 5.21 -10.21
CA VAL A 551 21.69 4.28 -11.36
C VAL A 551 20.86 4.81 -12.54
N VAL A 552 19.66 5.32 -12.27
CA VAL A 552 18.81 5.98 -13.28
C VAL A 552 19.50 7.22 -13.85
N GLY A 553 20.08 8.07 -12.99
CA GLY A 553 20.90 9.19 -13.43
C GLY A 553 22.00 8.75 -14.40
N ARG A 554 22.77 7.72 -14.05
CA ARG A 554 23.79 7.17 -14.94
C ARG A 554 23.21 6.61 -16.24
N GLY A 555 22.08 5.90 -16.18
CA GLY A 555 21.36 5.37 -17.35
C GLY A 555 20.87 6.46 -18.30
N ARG A 556 20.54 7.64 -17.76
CA ARG A 556 20.18 8.84 -18.53
C ARG A 556 21.39 9.61 -19.08
N GLY A 557 22.61 9.09 -18.91
CA GLY A 557 23.84 9.63 -19.52
C GLY A 557 24.81 10.30 -18.56
N TYR A 558 24.45 10.50 -17.29
CA TYR A 558 25.30 11.15 -16.28
C TYR A 558 26.37 10.20 -15.74
N LYS A 559 27.38 9.87 -16.55
CA LYS A 559 28.38 8.83 -16.22
C LYS A 559 29.40 9.25 -15.15
N ASP A 560 29.91 10.48 -15.24
CA ASP A 560 30.96 10.96 -14.35
C ASP A 560 30.37 11.61 -13.10
N LYS A 561 29.37 12.48 -13.26
CA LYS A 561 28.73 13.20 -12.15
C LYS A 561 27.22 13.25 -12.31
N PHE A 562 26.49 12.95 -11.25
CA PHE A 562 25.06 13.15 -11.17
C PHE A 562 24.68 13.80 -9.84
N VAL A 563 23.77 14.76 -9.91
CA VAL A 563 23.24 15.45 -8.73
C VAL A 563 21.72 15.27 -8.75
N LYS A 564 21.20 14.65 -7.69
CA LYS A 564 19.77 14.45 -7.50
C LYS A 564 19.18 15.68 -6.80
N ASP A 565 18.22 16.33 -7.45
CA ASP A 565 17.48 17.42 -6.81
C ASP A 565 16.53 16.87 -5.73
N ILE A 566 16.58 17.49 -4.55
CA ILE A 566 15.74 17.24 -3.37
C ILE A 566 15.02 18.56 -3.07
N ARG A 567 13.72 18.64 -3.40
CA ARG A 567 12.89 19.79 -3.08
C ARG A 567 12.40 19.66 -1.63
N THR A 568 12.60 20.72 -0.86
CA THR A 568 12.31 20.74 0.59
C THR A 568 11.22 21.77 0.92
N VAL A 569 10.69 21.70 2.14
CA VAL A 569 9.84 22.76 2.72
C VAL A 569 10.66 23.90 3.35
N LEU A 570 11.99 23.85 3.23
CA LEU A 570 12.89 24.81 3.85
C LEU A 570 12.90 26.13 3.07
N PRO A 571 13.01 27.26 3.77
CA PRO A 571 13.03 28.56 3.13
C PRO A 571 14.33 28.78 2.37
N GLY A 572 14.27 29.50 1.24
CA GLY A 572 15.43 29.97 0.50
C GLY A 572 15.98 31.29 1.04
N ASP A 573 17.02 31.84 0.40
CA ASP A 573 17.50 33.20 0.72
C ASP A 573 16.65 34.31 0.10
N SER A 574 15.75 33.97 -0.83
CA SER A 574 14.82 34.89 -1.48
C SER A 574 13.50 35.10 -0.73
N ASP A 575 13.25 34.37 0.37
CA ASP A 575 11.99 34.41 1.13
C ASP A 575 11.86 35.71 1.93
N LYS A 576 11.47 36.79 1.22
CA LYS A 576 11.18 38.11 1.81
C LYS A 576 9.78 38.20 2.42
N VAL A 577 8.88 37.26 2.12
CA VAL A 577 7.47 37.28 2.53
C VAL A 577 7.22 36.19 3.57
N LYS A 578 6.82 36.60 4.78
CA LYS A 578 6.41 35.65 5.83
C LYS A 578 5.14 34.90 5.38
N PRO A 579 5.05 33.58 5.63
CA PRO A 579 3.83 32.82 5.37
C PRO A 579 2.61 33.47 6.07
N PRO A 580 1.43 33.49 5.44
CA PRO A 580 0.19 33.82 6.14
C PRO A 580 -0.07 32.76 7.20
N VAL A 581 -0.58 33.18 8.37
CA VAL A 581 -1.10 32.22 9.35
C VAL A 581 -2.49 31.81 8.87
N VAL A 582 -2.70 30.52 8.72
CA VAL A 582 -3.92 29.94 8.14
C VAL A 582 -4.68 29.17 9.21
N TYR A 583 -5.97 29.43 9.30
CA TYR A 583 -6.90 28.86 10.27
C TYR A 583 -8.01 28.13 9.50
N VAL A 584 -8.33 26.90 9.89
CA VAL A 584 -9.60 26.28 9.49
C VAL A 584 -10.63 26.63 10.55
N THR A 585 -11.71 27.29 10.15
CA THR A 585 -12.67 27.85 11.09
C THR A 585 -13.97 27.07 11.16
N GLU A 586 -14.33 26.33 10.11
CA GLU A 586 -15.57 25.53 10.06
C GLU A 586 -15.48 24.48 8.95
N THR A 587 -16.06 23.29 9.19
CA THR A 587 -16.37 22.31 8.14
C THR A 587 -17.89 22.26 7.95
N ASP A 588 -18.37 22.42 6.72
CA ASP A 588 -19.81 22.33 6.46
C ASP A 588 -20.21 20.85 6.43
N GLY A 589 -21.00 20.42 7.42
CA GLY A 589 -21.22 19.00 7.73
C GLY A 589 -21.90 18.17 6.63
N TRP A 590 -22.39 18.82 5.56
CA TRP A 590 -23.25 18.22 4.53
C TRP A 590 -22.71 18.30 3.09
N ALA A 591 -21.76 19.18 2.80
CA ALA A 591 -21.20 19.39 1.46
C ALA A 591 -19.69 19.51 1.61
N ASP A 592 -18.92 18.77 0.82
CA ASP A 592 -17.45 18.64 0.89
C ASP A 592 -16.73 20.01 0.81
N ARG A 593 -16.79 20.81 1.88
CA ARG A 593 -16.39 22.22 1.92
C ARG A 593 -15.68 22.55 3.22
N VAL A 594 -14.53 23.22 3.10
CA VAL A 594 -13.77 23.76 4.24
C VAL A 594 -13.85 25.29 4.20
N LYS A 595 -14.14 25.92 5.35
CA LYS A 595 -13.97 27.37 5.55
C LYS A 595 -12.59 27.65 6.10
N ILE A 596 -11.83 28.46 5.36
CA ILE A 596 -10.45 28.83 5.69
C ILE A 596 -10.41 30.33 5.97
N ARG A 597 -9.81 30.71 7.09
CA ARG A 597 -9.44 32.08 7.44
C ARG A 597 -7.92 32.21 7.37
N TRP A 598 -7.42 33.38 7.01
CA TRP A 598 -5.99 33.69 7.13
C TRP A 598 -5.80 35.05 7.79
N ASP A 599 -4.64 35.25 8.40
CA ASP A 599 -4.17 36.57 8.84
C ASP A 599 -3.01 37.02 7.95
N ALA A 600 -3.08 38.26 7.47
CA ALA A 600 -1.97 38.90 6.77
C ALA A 600 -0.95 39.27 7.85
N GLY A 601 0.00 38.36 8.12
CA GLY A 601 0.96 38.50 9.20
C GLY A 601 1.57 39.90 9.28
N GLN A 602 1.80 40.40 10.52
CA GLN A 602 2.31 41.75 10.71
C GLN A 602 3.75 41.90 10.19
N GLY A 603 3.90 42.74 9.15
CA GLY A 603 5.18 43.25 8.64
C GLY A 603 5.68 42.52 7.40
N GLY A 604 5.44 43.12 6.22
CA GLY A 604 5.90 42.67 4.90
C GLY A 604 4.79 42.75 3.85
N ASN A 605 5.12 42.95 2.57
CA ASN A 605 4.23 43.19 1.42
C ASN A 605 2.83 42.57 1.52
N ARG A 606 1.79 43.34 1.17
CA ARG A 606 0.39 42.89 1.23
C ARG A 606 0.18 41.73 0.24
N PRO A 607 -0.32 40.57 0.68
CA PRO A 607 -0.65 39.48 -0.23
C PRO A 607 -1.80 39.90 -1.15
N VAL A 608 -1.68 39.63 -2.45
CA VAL A 608 -2.70 39.89 -3.48
C VAL A 608 -3.40 38.61 -3.92
N LYS A 609 -2.76 37.44 -3.75
CA LYS A 609 -3.34 36.11 -4.01
C LYS A 609 -2.88 35.07 -2.98
N PHE A 610 -3.58 33.95 -2.92
CA PHE A 610 -3.21 32.75 -2.19
C PHE A 610 -3.31 31.55 -3.10
N LYS A 611 -2.35 30.62 -3.01
CA LYS A 611 -2.47 29.29 -3.64
C LYS A 611 -2.72 28.25 -2.58
N LEU A 612 -3.69 27.38 -2.85
CA LEU A 612 -3.99 26.24 -2.03
C LEU A 612 -3.50 24.98 -2.70
N TYR A 613 -2.84 24.17 -1.89
CA TYR A 613 -2.34 22.88 -2.27
C TYR A 613 -2.98 21.83 -1.36
N GLY A 614 -3.25 20.64 -1.90
CA GLY A 614 -3.69 19.53 -1.07
C GLY A 614 -3.43 18.19 -1.71
N ILE A 615 -3.80 17.16 -0.96
CA ILE A 615 -3.39 15.78 -1.21
C ILE A 615 -4.54 15.01 -1.85
N ILE A 616 -4.28 14.37 -2.99
CA ILE A 616 -5.14 13.36 -3.58
C ILE A 616 -4.69 11.99 -3.04
N ASP A 617 -5.64 11.16 -2.57
CA ASP A 617 -5.43 9.91 -1.83
C ASP A 617 -4.27 9.00 -2.33
N GLY A 618 -3.47 8.45 -1.41
CA GLY A 618 -2.64 7.24 -1.65
C GLY A 618 -1.14 7.25 -1.33
N LEU A 619 -0.51 8.35 -0.86
CA LEU A 619 0.94 8.40 -0.54
C LEU A 619 1.22 9.05 0.84
N PRO A 620 2.43 9.01 1.44
CA PRO A 620 2.87 9.69 2.67
C PRO A 620 3.35 11.13 2.42
N ILE A 621 3.34 11.91 3.50
CA ILE A 621 3.45 13.39 3.58
C ILE A 621 4.72 13.97 2.91
N THR A 622 5.80 13.21 2.77
CA THR A 622 7.11 13.75 2.38
C THR A 622 7.43 13.69 0.90
N ARG A 623 6.60 13.04 0.07
CA ARG A 623 6.76 12.99 -1.39
C ARG A 623 5.47 13.22 -2.19
N GLN A 624 4.37 13.60 -1.56
CA GLN A 624 3.15 13.94 -2.29
C GLN A 624 3.37 15.19 -3.13
N TYR A 625 3.13 15.09 -4.44
CA TYR A 625 3.00 16.26 -5.29
C TYR A 625 1.83 17.09 -4.77
N MET A 626 2.13 18.05 -3.90
CA MET A 626 1.22 19.11 -3.50
C MET A 626 0.74 19.76 -4.79
N THR A 627 -0.47 19.41 -5.20
CA THR A 627 -1.05 19.91 -6.44
C THR A 627 -1.85 21.15 -6.09
N GLU A 628 -1.68 22.21 -6.86
CA GLU A 628 -2.51 23.41 -6.71
C GLU A 628 -3.98 23.03 -6.94
N ILE A 629 -4.80 23.15 -5.91
CA ILE A 629 -6.25 22.87 -5.96
C ILE A 629 -7.02 24.14 -6.30
N ALA A 630 -6.53 25.30 -5.85
CA ALA A 630 -7.15 26.58 -6.11
C ALA A 630 -6.15 27.75 -5.96
N THR A 631 -6.36 28.82 -6.74
CA THR A 631 -5.79 30.15 -6.49
C THR A 631 -6.91 31.11 -6.12
N ILE A 632 -6.73 31.90 -5.06
CA ILE A 632 -7.74 32.84 -4.52
C ILE A 632 -7.16 34.25 -4.50
N ASN A 633 -7.95 35.27 -4.89
CA ASN A 633 -7.53 36.66 -4.75
C ASN A 633 -7.67 37.13 -3.29
N ALA A 634 -6.72 37.93 -2.79
CA ALA A 634 -6.74 38.40 -1.40
C ALA A 634 -7.87 39.40 -1.09
N GLU A 635 -8.52 39.95 -2.12
CA GLU A 635 -9.70 40.84 -1.98
C GLU A 635 -11.04 40.07 -1.82
N SER A 636 -11.01 38.73 -1.81
CA SER A 636 -12.20 37.90 -1.65
C SER A 636 -12.83 38.16 -0.27
N THR A 637 -14.04 38.70 -0.23
CA THR A 637 -14.76 39.05 1.00
C THR A 637 -15.08 37.80 1.84
N TRP A 638 -14.83 37.93 3.14
CA TRP A 638 -15.06 36.96 4.20
C TRP A 638 -16.51 36.43 4.27
N PRO A 639 -16.79 35.13 4.56
CA PRO A 639 -15.95 33.92 4.48
C PRO A 639 -16.01 33.25 3.09
N PHE A 640 -14.97 32.50 2.70
CA PHE A 640 -14.92 31.72 1.46
C PHE A 640 -14.97 30.20 1.72
N ALA A 641 -15.79 29.47 0.95
CA ALA A 641 -15.95 28.03 1.06
C ALA A 641 -15.44 27.35 -0.21
N ILE A 642 -14.53 26.39 -0.07
CA ILE A 642 -13.93 25.66 -1.20
C ILE A 642 -14.54 24.27 -1.26
N SER A 643 -15.16 23.92 -2.39
CA SER A 643 -15.64 22.55 -2.63
C SER A 643 -14.45 21.66 -3.00
N ILE A 644 -14.19 20.63 -2.21
CA ILE A 644 -13.13 19.65 -2.41
C ILE A 644 -13.80 18.32 -2.81
N ASN A 645 -13.64 17.88 -4.07
CA ASN A 645 -14.40 16.73 -4.61
C ASN A 645 -14.07 15.36 -3.99
N HIS A 646 -13.10 15.30 -3.08
CA HIS A 646 -12.77 14.17 -2.22
C HIS A 646 -12.19 14.74 -0.91
N PRO A 647 -12.50 14.22 0.29
CA PRO A 647 -11.96 14.75 1.54
C PRO A 647 -10.44 14.54 1.57
N PRO A 648 -9.59 15.56 1.36
CA PRO A 648 -8.16 15.37 1.51
C PRO A 648 -7.89 15.31 3.02
N ALA A 649 -6.99 14.43 3.44
CA ALA A 649 -6.53 14.41 4.82
C ALA A 649 -5.78 15.72 5.21
N TRP A 650 -5.27 16.52 4.24
CA TRP A 650 -4.50 17.74 4.51
C TRP A 650 -4.61 18.83 3.43
N VAL A 651 -4.55 20.11 3.85
CA VAL A 651 -4.47 21.32 3.00
C VAL A 651 -3.34 22.25 3.47
N ILE A 652 -2.54 22.80 2.55
CA ILE A 652 -1.49 23.80 2.79
C ILE A 652 -1.73 25.01 1.88
N MET A 653 -1.41 26.23 2.35
CA MET A 653 -1.58 27.45 1.57
C MET A 653 -0.31 28.30 1.57
N THR A 654 -0.06 28.99 0.46
CA THR A 654 1.00 30.00 0.29
C THR A 654 0.36 31.35 -0.07
N ALA A 655 1.04 32.45 0.22
CA ALA A 655 0.64 33.80 -0.19
C ALA A 655 1.49 34.30 -1.35
N ILE A 656 0.90 35.08 -2.24
CA ILE A 656 1.58 35.76 -3.34
C ILE A 656 1.46 37.27 -3.14
N ASP A 657 2.58 37.98 -3.12
CA ASP A 657 2.62 39.43 -3.01
C ASP A 657 2.35 40.16 -4.34
N GLU A 658 2.22 41.48 -4.29
CA GLU A 658 1.96 42.33 -5.47
C GLU A 658 3.04 42.25 -6.57
N TYR A 659 4.22 41.71 -6.26
CA TYR A 659 5.34 41.52 -7.19
C TYR A 659 5.39 40.08 -7.74
N GLY A 660 4.48 39.20 -7.32
CA GLY A 660 4.41 37.81 -7.75
C GLY A 660 5.30 36.85 -6.95
N ASN A 661 5.87 37.28 -5.82
CA ASN A 661 6.68 36.42 -4.96
C ASN A 661 5.78 35.56 -4.07
N GLU A 662 6.06 34.27 -4.01
CA GLU A 662 5.28 33.30 -3.24
C GLU A 662 5.95 32.98 -1.89
N SER A 663 5.18 33.00 -0.81
CA SER A 663 5.67 32.75 0.55
C SER A 663 5.98 31.27 0.78
N ALA A 664 6.71 30.99 1.87
CA ALA A 664 6.77 29.64 2.42
C ALA A 664 5.35 29.07 2.67
N PRO A 665 5.17 27.75 2.65
CA PRO A 665 3.89 27.11 2.95
C PRO A 665 3.43 27.35 4.40
N SER A 666 2.11 27.41 4.60
CA SER A 666 1.49 27.34 5.93
C SER A 666 1.76 26.00 6.61
N ILE A 667 1.49 25.92 7.91
CA ILE A 667 1.40 24.61 8.60
C ILE A 667 0.28 23.79 7.92
N PRO A 668 0.49 22.48 7.67
CA PRO A 668 -0.56 21.61 7.13
C PRO A 668 -1.78 21.56 8.05
N VAL A 669 -2.98 21.74 7.50
CA VAL A 669 -4.24 21.67 8.27
C VAL A 669 -5.02 20.40 7.93
N TYR A 670 -5.45 19.67 8.95
CA TYR A 670 -6.11 18.37 8.85
C TYR A 670 -7.63 18.48 8.62
N SER A 671 -8.18 17.63 7.75
CA SER A 671 -9.64 17.40 7.69
C SER A 671 -10.00 16.34 8.73
N ILE A 672 -10.65 16.74 9.83
CA ILE A 672 -10.99 15.88 10.97
C ILE A 672 -11.83 14.66 10.52
N SER A 673 -11.19 13.49 10.37
CA SER A 673 -11.89 12.23 10.04
C SER A 673 -12.53 11.59 11.29
N ARG A 674 -13.66 12.14 11.74
CA ARG A 674 -14.92 11.47 12.14
C ARG A 674 -14.92 10.15 12.97
N MET A 675 -14.18 10.02 14.08
CA MET A 675 -14.54 9.11 15.20
C MET A 675 -14.00 9.63 16.54
N PHE A 676 -14.83 10.28 17.37
CA PHE A 676 -14.48 10.65 18.74
C PHE A 676 -14.76 9.47 19.68
N THR A 677 -13.81 9.14 20.55
CA THR A 677 -13.98 8.06 21.54
C THR A 677 -14.04 8.58 22.97
N ARG A 678 -13.28 9.62 23.33
CA ARG A 678 -13.33 10.35 24.61
C ARG A 678 -12.80 11.78 24.52
N ILE A 679 -13.13 12.62 25.50
CA ILE A 679 -12.64 14.00 25.64
C ILE A 679 -12.29 14.28 27.10
N ASP A 680 -11.21 15.01 27.33
CA ASP A 680 -10.91 15.58 28.64
C ASP A 680 -10.30 16.99 28.50
N VAL A 681 -10.51 17.86 29.49
CA VAL A 681 -10.28 19.31 29.38
C VAL A 681 -9.34 19.81 30.47
N ASN A 682 -8.51 20.81 30.15
CA ASN A 682 -7.69 21.51 31.15
C ASN A 682 -7.81 23.04 31.09
N SER A 683 -7.01 23.74 31.90
CA SER A 683 -6.98 25.21 31.99
C SER A 683 -6.68 25.97 30.69
N ARG A 684 -6.22 25.27 29.65
CA ARG A 684 -5.80 25.87 28.39
C ARG A 684 -6.51 25.29 27.19
N ASN A 685 -6.68 23.98 27.07
CA ASN A 685 -7.19 23.33 25.85
C ASN A 685 -8.07 22.10 26.18
N ASP A 686 -8.92 21.69 25.25
CA ASP A 686 -9.57 20.37 25.26
C ASP A 686 -8.66 19.34 24.59
N VAL A 687 -8.69 18.10 25.04
CA VAL A 687 -7.93 16.98 24.47
C VAL A 687 -8.89 15.86 24.14
N ILE A 688 -8.84 15.38 22.90
CA ILE A 688 -9.81 14.44 22.35
C ILE A 688 -9.10 13.18 21.88
N ALA A 689 -9.56 12.04 22.36
CA ALA A 689 -9.23 10.72 21.84
C ALA A 689 -10.03 10.44 20.56
N ALA A 690 -9.32 10.21 19.45
CA ALA A 690 -9.91 10.12 18.11
C ALA A 690 -9.45 8.88 17.32
N GLY A 691 -9.51 7.69 17.93
CA GLY A 691 -9.25 6.39 17.31
C GLY A 691 -7.79 6.17 16.89
N TRP A 692 -7.25 7.00 16.01
CA TRP A 692 -5.89 6.94 15.47
C TRP A 692 -4.91 7.90 16.17
N GLY A 693 -5.36 8.69 17.14
CA GLY A 693 -4.51 9.61 17.90
C GLY A 693 -5.27 10.55 18.83
N LEU A 694 -4.55 11.53 19.37
CA LEU A 694 -5.07 12.60 20.23
C LEU A 694 -5.15 13.93 19.47
N VAL A 695 -6.17 14.74 19.74
CA VAL A 695 -6.36 16.08 19.15
C VAL A 695 -6.51 17.10 20.27
N VAL A 696 -5.75 18.18 20.21
CA VAL A 696 -5.90 19.34 21.10
C VAL A 696 -6.81 20.35 20.43
N VAL A 697 -7.82 20.83 21.14
CA VAL A 697 -8.69 21.95 20.72
C VAL A 697 -8.42 23.14 21.63
N GLU A 698 -7.89 24.21 21.07
CA GLU A 698 -7.66 25.47 21.79
C GLU A 698 -8.99 26.18 22.12
N PRO A 699 -9.03 27.10 23.11
CA PRO A 699 -10.25 27.81 23.51
C PRO A 699 -10.86 28.65 22.39
N ASN A 700 -10.04 29.03 21.40
CA ASN A 700 -10.46 29.75 20.21
C ASN A 700 -11.11 28.83 19.15
N GLY A 701 -11.26 27.53 19.43
CA GLY A 701 -11.82 26.51 18.54
C GLY A 701 -10.80 25.85 17.60
N THR A 702 -9.52 26.23 17.65
CA THR A 702 -8.47 25.69 16.78
C THR A 702 -8.12 24.26 17.20
N ALA A 703 -8.35 23.29 16.32
CA ALA A 703 -7.95 21.90 16.55
C ALA A 703 -6.59 21.60 15.90
N HIS A 704 -5.69 20.96 16.63
CA HIS A 704 -4.42 20.46 16.12
C HIS A 704 -4.09 19.08 16.72
N PRO A 705 -3.40 18.18 15.99
CA PRO A 705 -3.00 16.90 16.56
C PRO A 705 -2.12 17.08 17.81
N PHE A 706 -2.37 16.30 18.87
CA PHE A 706 -1.45 16.20 20.00
C PHE A 706 -0.30 15.27 19.63
N PRO A 707 0.96 15.70 19.74
CA PRO A 707 2.10 14.86 19.39
C PRO A 707 2.26 13.72 20.41
N MET A 708 2.06 12.47 20.01
CA MET A 708 2.32 11.32 20.90
C MET A 708 3.70 10.72 20.58
N ARG A 709 4.71 10.96 21.41
CA ARG A 709 6.11 10.53 21.20
C ARG A 709 6.43 9.32 22.09
N THR A 710 6.05 8.12 21.66
CA THR A 710 6.24 6.88 22.43
C THR A 710 7.56 6.16 22.12
N SER A 711 8.03 5.33 23.06
CA SER A 711 9.22 4.48 22.90
C SER A 711 8.94 3.20 22.12
N LYS A 712 7.67 2.76 22.07
CA LYS A 712 7.16 1.58 21.32
C LYS A 712 5.81 1.90 20.65
N PRO A 713 5.37 1.14 19.64
CA PRO A 713 4.05 1.33 19.03
C PRO A 713 2.93 1.21 20.06
N PHE A 714 2.15 2.27 20.25
CA PHE A 714 1.11 2.35 21.28
C PHE A 714 -0.27 1.85 20.79
N GLY A 715 -0.54 1.84 19.49
CA GLY A 715 -1.81 1.41 18.91
C GLY A 715 -2.89 2.49 18.89
N ASN A 716 -4.15 2.08 18.74
CA ASN A 716 -5.30 2.98 18.69
C ASN A 716 -5.57 3.67 20.04
N VAL A 717 -5.95 4.95 20.04
CA VAL A 717 -6.32 5.67 21.26
C VAL A 717 -7.81 5.51 21.51
N CYS A 718 -8.18 4.92 22.65
CA CYS A 718 -9.59 4.76 23.04
C CYS A 718 -10.05 5.73 24.13
N SER A 719 -9.18 6.10 25.07
CA SER A 719 -9.52 7.05 26.15
C SER A 719 -8.36 7.98 26.51
N VAL A 720 -8.68 9.09 27.17
CA VAL A 720 -7.75 10.15 27.58
C VAL A 720 -8.18 10.78 28.91
N ALA A 721 -7.20 11.09 29.75
CA ALA A 721 -7.31 11.91 30.95
C ALA A 721 -6.16 12.93 31.00
N VAL A 722 -6.40 14.12 31.52
CA VAL A 722 -5.46 15.25 31.51
C VAL A 722 -5.02 15.56 32.93
N GLY A 723 -3.75 15.26 33.19
CA GLY A 723 -2.97 15.48 34.40
C GLY A 723 -2.69 16.96 34.72
N ASP A 724 -2.27 17.20 35.95
CA ASP A 724 -1.77 18.52 36.36
C ASP A 724 -0.56 18.92 35.51
N ASN A 725 -0.38 20.22 35.29
CA ASN A 725 0.64 20.80 34.40
C ASN A 725 0.51 20.38 32.91
N GLY A 726 -0.64 19.84 32.50
CA GLY A 726 -0.91 19.48 31.11
C GLY A 726 -0.31 18.14 30.70
N ARG A 727 -0.01 17.24 31.65
CA ARG A 727 0.31 15.84 31.32
C ARG A 727 -0.91 15.18 30.68
N ILE A 728 -0.70 14.32 29.69
CA ILE A 728 -1.79 13.61 29.01
C ILE A 728 -1.62 12.12 29.23
N ILE A 729 -2.63 11.50 29.81
CA ILE A 729 -2.67 10.07 30.12
C ILE A 729 -3.65 9.46 29.13
N THR A 730 -3.23 8.46 28.40
CA THR A 730 -4.08 7.85 27.38
C THR A 730 -3.96 6.34 27.39
N LEU A 731 -4.99 5.72 26.85
CA LEU A 731 -5.19 4.29 26.87
C LEU A 731 -5.33 3.77 25.44
N SER A 732 -4.67 2.65 25.18
CA SER A 732 -4.85 1.88 23.96
C SER A 732 -5.51 0.54 24.25
N GLN A 733 -6.61 0.29 23.55
CA GLN A 733 -7.31 -0.99 23.65
C GLN A 733 -6.53 -2.09 22.92
N GLU A 734 -5.97 -1.78 21.75
CA GLU A 734 -5.25 -2.74 20.90
C GLU A 734 -4.02 -3.30 21.62
N THR A 735 -3.22 -2.44 22.25
CA THR A 735 -2.01 -2.87 22.97
C THR A 735 -2.27 -3.19 24.44
N SER A 736 -3.48 -2.84 24.96
CA SER A 736 -3.82 -2.92 26.38
C SER A 736 -2.79 -2.18 27.25
N GLN A 737 -2.30 -1.03 26.78
CA GLN A 737 -1.29 -0.22 27.48
C GLN A 737 -1.82 1.17 27.82
N VAL A 738 -1.26 1.74 28.88
CA VAL A 738 -1.42 3.14 29.26
C VAL A 738 -0.12 3.86 28.96
N CYS A 739 -0.22 5.03 28.36
CA CYS A 739 0.91 5.92 28.13
C CYS A 739 0.65 7.28 28.77
N ILE A 740 1.63 7.78 29.50
CA ILE A 740 1.64 9.14 30.06
C ILE A 740 2.60 9.97 29.21
N PHE A 741 2.09 11.10 28.74
CA PHE A 741 2.83 12.12 28.03
C PHE A 741 2.99 13.36 28.90
N ASP A 742 4.12 14.04 28.76
CA ASP A 742 4.22 15.44 29.16
C ASP A 742 3.42 16.36 28.20
N ARG A 743 3.36 17.65 28.52
CA ARG A 743 2.63 18.65 27.74
C ARG A 743 3.12 18.82 26.30
N ASP A 744 4.35 18.41 26.02
CA ASP A 744 5.01 18.53 24.72
C ASP A 744 4.90 17.21 23.92
N GLY A 745 4.26 16.20 24.51
CA GLY A 745 3.97 14.93 23.89
C GLY A 745 5.00 13.84 24.12
N LEU A 746 6.00 14.06 24.98
CA LEU A 746 7.02 13.05 25.28
C LEU A 746 6.49 11.99 26.24
N GLU A 747 6.63 10.72 25.87
CA GLU A 747 6.33 9.60 26.78
C GLU A 747 7.20 9.72 28.04
N THR A 748 6.55 9.87 29.18
CA THR A 748 7.17 9.82 30.50
C THR A 748 6.98 8.46 31.17
N ALA A 749 5.95 7.71 30.77
CA ALA A 749 5.72 6.35 31.22
C ALA A 749 4.90 5.55 30.20
N LEU A 750 5.22 4.27 30.06
CA LEU A 750 4.46 3.28 29.29
C LEU A 750 4.36 1.99 30.10
N PHE A 751 3.14 1.58 30.43
CA PHE A 751 2.89 0.46 31.34
C PHE A 751 1.59 -0.26 31.00
N GLY A 752 1.31 -1.37 31.71
CA GLY A 752 0.22 -2.28 31.37
C GLY A 752 0.69 -3.44 30.48
N GLY A 753 -0.06 -3.66 29.40
CA GLY A 753 0.09 -4.74 28.45
C GLY A 753 -0.87 -5.89 28.72
N GLU A 754 -1.15 -6.65 27.66
CA GLU A 754 -2.12 -7.75 27.68
C GLU A 754 -1.84 -8.76 28.81
N GLY A 755 -2.87 -9.08 29.61
CA GLY A 755 -2.82 -10.13 30.61
C GLY A 755 -3.83 -9.98 31.75
N VAL A 756 -3.80 -10.92 32.69
CA VAL A 756 -4.74 -11.02 33.82
C VAL A 756 -4.10 -10.72 35.19
N GLY A 757 -2.76 -10.67 35.24
CA GLY A 757 -1.99 -10.45 36.48
C GLY A 757 -1.98 -8.99 36.96
N ASP A 758 -1.29 -8.75 38.07
CA ASP A 758 -1.11 -7.41 38.64
C ASP A 758 -0.41 -6.47 37.64
N GLY A 759 -0.98 -5.28 37.46
CA GLY A 759 -0.51 -4.29 36.50
C GLY A 759 -0.67 -4.67 35.03
N LYS A 760 -1.34 -5.79 34.69
CA LYS A 760 -1.72 -6.17 33.32
C LYS A 760 -3.16 -5.79 33.03
N LEU A 761 -3.46 -5.54 31.75
CA LEU A 761 -4.77 -5.09 31.28
C LEU A 761 -5.27 -6.00 30.16
N ASN A 762 -6.57 -6.07 29.94
CA ASN A 762 -7.17 -6.87 28.88
C ASN A 762 -8.37 -6.12 28.29
N LYS A 763 -8.24 -5.67 27.04
CA LYS A 763 -9.26 -4.85 26.35
C LYS A 763 -9.77 -3.67 27.20
N PRO A 764 -8.87 -2.88 27.83
CA PRO A 764 -9.29 -1.75 28.64
C PRO A 764 -10.04 -0.73 27.79
N MET A 765 -11.08 -0.09 28.35
CA MET A 765 -11.98 0.79 27.61
C MET A 765 -11.87 2.26 28.00
N ASP A 766 -11.55 2.55 29.26
CA ASP A 766 -11.58 3.91 29.79
C ASP A 766 -10.53 4.15 30.86
N ILE A 767 -10.17 5.43 31.05
CA ILE A 767 -9.15 5.88 31.99
C ILE A 767 -9.58 7.18 32.65
N ASP A 768 -9.32 7.29 33.95
CA ASP A 768 -9.52 8.53 34.71
C ASP A 768 -8.43 8.70 35.77
N ARG A 769 -8.36 9.86 36.42
CA ARG A 769 -7.40 10.17 37.48
C ARG A 769 -8.04 10.86 38.67
N ASP A 770 -7.41 10.67 39.83
CA ASP A 770 -7.75 11.48 41.00
C ASP A 770 -6.84 12.72 41.16
N ALA A 771 -7.17 13.57 42.14
CA ALA A 771 -6.40 14.76 42.47
C ALA A 771 -4.96 14.49 42.96
N SER A 772 -4.63 13.25 43.33
CA SER A 772 -3.26 12.84 43.67
C SER A 772 -2.46 12.34 42.46
N GLY A 773 -3.09 12.31 41.28
CA GLY A 773 -2.50 11.82 40.04
C GLY A 773 -2.52 10.30 39.89
N ARG A 774 -3.24 9.57 40.76
CA ARG A 774 -3.43 8.12 40.58
C ARG A 774 -4.35 7.87 39.40
N ILE A 775 -4.05 6.79 38.68
CA ILE A 775 -4.66 6.47 37.39
C ILE A 775 -5.55 5.25 37.56
N TYR A 776 -6.80 5.36 37.14
CA TYR A 776 -7.83 4.33 37.27
C TYR A 776 -8.23 3.86 35.87
N VAL A 777 -8.06 2.57 35.60
CA VAL A 777 -8.34 1.99 34.28
C VAL A 777 -9.51 1.02 34.38
N ALA A 778 -10.53 1.24 33.55
CA ALA A 778 -11.62 0.27 33.35
C ALA A 778 -11.11 -0.91 32.51
N ASP A 779 -10.71 -1.98 33.19
CA ASP A 779 -10.13 -3.18 32.59
C ASP A 779 -11.24 -4.17 32.23
N THR A 780 -11.91 -3.88 31.10
CA THR A 780 -13.16 -4.53 30.68
C THR A 780 -13.06 -6.04 30.54
N GLY A 781 -11.95 -6.55 29.98
CA GLY A 781 -11.76 -7.98 29.75
C GLY A 781 -11.49 -8.77 31.03
N ASN A 782 -11.11 -8.10 32.12
CA ASN A 782 -10.79 -8.73 33.41
C ASN A 782 -11.80 -8.39 34.52
N ASP A 783 -12.93 -7.75 34.20
CA ASP A 783 -14.01 -7.49 35.17
C ASP A 783 -13.53 -6.74 36.44
N ARG A 784 -12.70 -5.70 36.25
CA ARG A 784 -12.09 -4.94 37.37
C ARG A 784 -11.75 -3.49 37.01
N VAL A 785 -11.46 -2.68 38.02
CA VAL A 785 -10.76 -1.40 37.87
C VAL A 785 -9.33 -1.58 38.37
N VAL A 786 -8.34 -1.21 37.56
CA VAL A 786 -6.92 -1.29 37.91
C VAL A 786 -6.41 0.09 38.28
N VAL A 787 -5.70 0.21 39.41
CA VAL A 787 -5.16 1.48 39.89
C VAL A 787 -3.65 1.49 39.78
N PHE A 788 -3.12 2.57 39.22
CA PHE A 788 -1.69 2.87 39.14
C PHE A 788 -1.39 4.18 39.86
N ASP A 789 -0.14 4.35 40.31
CA ASP A 789 0.36 5.65 40.76
C ASP A 789 0.58 6.61 39.58
N ALA A 790 0.94 7.86 39.87
CA ALA A 790 1.17 8.89 38.86
C ALA A 790 2.36 8.60 37.91
N ASP A 791 3.21 7.63 38.25
CA ASP A 791 4.35 7.19 37.44
C ASP A 791 4.06 5.86 36.71
N GLY A 792 2.85 5.29 36.87
CA GLY A 792 2.45 4.05 36.22
C GLY A 792 2.79 2.76 36.96
N ARG A 793 3.16 2.83 38.25
CA ARG A 793 3.35 1.62 39.08
C ARG A 793 2.01 1.11 39.57
N PHE A 794 1.82 -0.20 39.49
CA PHE A 794 0.61 -0.85 39.97
C PHE A 794 0.40 -0.65 41.49
N ILE A 795 -0.82 -0.29 41.88
CA ILE A 795 -1.24 -0.13 43.28
C ILE A 795 -2.20 -1.25 43.69
N ALA A 796 -3.31 -1.43 42.96
CA ALA A 796 -4.36 -2.35 43.36
C ALA A 796 -5.30 -2.73 42.20
N ASN A 797 -5.95 -3.88 42.35
CA ASN A 797 -7.14 -4.26 41.58
C ASN A 797 -8.38 -4.05 42.46
N ILE A 798 -9.38 -3.34 41.95
CA ILE A 798 -10.61 -3.01 42.68
C ILE A 798 -11.80 -3.69 42.01
N GLY A 799 -12.66 -4.28 42.84
CA GLY A 799 -13.93 -4.86 42.40
C GLY A 799 -13.78 -6.08 41.48
N ALA A 800 -12.62 -6.75 41.48
CA ALA A 800 -12.33 -7.89 40.61
C ALA A 800 -13.40 -8.98 40.73
N GLY A 801 -14.07 -9.26 39.62
CA GLY A 801 -15.16 -10.24 39.52
C GLY A 801 -16.52 -9.76 40.07
N LEU A 802 -16.56 -8.65 40.80
CA LEU A 802 -17.78 -8.00 41.31
C LEU A 802 -18.34 -6.95 40.34
N ILE A 803 -17.47 -6.33 39.54
CA ILE A 803 -17.82 -5.41 38.44
C ILE A 803 -17.80 -6.20 37.13
N LYS A 804 -18.76 -5.99 36.23
CA LYS A 804 -18.88 -6.80 35.01
C LYS A 804 -18.67 -5.99 33.74
N SER A 805 -17.53 -6.22 33.08
CA SER A 805 -17.16 -5.53 31.84
C SER A 805 -17.32 -4.00 31.95
N PRO A 806 -16.58 -3.34 32.87
CA PRO A 806 -16.64 -1.89 33.02
C PRO A 806 -16.28 -1.18 31.70
N VAL A 807 -17.07 -0.19 31.30
CA VAL A 807 -16.88 0.58 30.05
C VAL A 807 -16.48 2.03 30.29
N SER A 808 -16.80 2.57 31.46
CA SER A 808 -16.39 3.91 31.86
C SER A 808 -16.12 3.97 33.35
N VAL A 809 -15.15 4.78 33.74
CA VAL A 809 -14.74 4.99 35.14
C VAL A 809 -14.56 6.49 35.40
N GLU A 810 -15.07 6.95 36.53
CA GLU A 810 -14.91 8.34 37.02
C GLU A 810 -14.57 8.29 38.51
N VAL A 811 -13.68 9.16 38.96
CA VAL A 811 -13.25 9.29 40.34
C VAL A 811 -13.53 10.70 40.85
N ASP A 812 -14.43 10.80 41.84
CA ASP A 812 -14.78 12.11 42.40
C ASP A 812 -13.64 12.73 43.23
N LYS A 813 -13.79 14.00 43.61
CA LYS A 813 -12.83 14.71 44.47
C LYS A 813 -12.57 14.06 45.84
N ASN A 814 -13.47 13.19 46.32
CA ASN A 814 -13.33 12.47 47.58
C ASN A 814 -12.63 11.11 47.36
N GLY A 815 -12.30 10.78 46.12
CA GLY A 815 -11.69 9.53 45.69
C GLY A 815 -12.68 8.39 45.53
N ASN A 816 -14.00 8.61 45.55
CA ASN A 816 -14.97 7.55 45.29
C ASN A 816 -14.97 7.18 43.81
N ILE A 817 -15.08 5.89 43.49
CA ILE A 817 -15.09 5.40 42.12
C ILE A 817 -16.52 5.17 41.67
N TYR A 818 -16.86 5.70 40.50
CA TYR A 818 -18.10 5.48 39.78
C TYR A 818 -17.82 4.70 38.50
N VAL A 819 -18.61 3.68 38.22
CA VAL A 819 -18.39 2.77 37.09
C VAL A 819 -19.69 2.54 36.33
N ILE A 820 -19.60 2.60 35.00
CA ILE A 820 -20.63 2.09 34.10
C ILE A 820 -20.19 0.69 33.64
N GLN A 821 -21.09 -0.29 33.76
CA GLN A 821 -20.84 -1.68 33.35
C GLN A 821 -21.84 -2.16 32.29
N LYS A 822 -21.46 -3.16 31.48
CA LYS A 822 -22.29 -3.63 30.35
C LYS A 822 -23.45 -4.55 30.75
N ASP A 823 -23.31 -5.25 31.87
CA ASP A 823 -24.26 -6.28 32.29
C ASP A 823 -25.58 -5.70 32.83
N LYS A 824 -25.53 -4.51 33.43
CA LYS A 824 -26.65 -3.82 34.04
C LYS A 824 -26.58 -2.32 33.76
N PRO A 825 -27.61 -1.74 33.10
CA PRO A 825 -27.71 -0.29 32.93
C PRO A 825 -27.79 0.42 34.28
N GLY A 826 -26.97 1.45 34.46
CA GLY A 826 -26.86 2.18 35.72
C GLY A 826 -25.44 2.66 35.98
N VAL A 827 -25.28 3.38 37.08
CA VAL A 827 -23.98 3.78 37.62
C VAL A 827 -23.77 3.03 38.94
N PHE A 828 -22.61 2.43 39.10
CA PHE A 828 -22.21 1.74 40.32
C PHE A 828 -21.17 2.57 41.06
N LYS A 829 -21.28 2.66 42.38
CA LYS A 829 -20.35 3.40 43.24
C LYS A 829 -19.58 2.46 44.15
N MET A 830 -18.30 2.75 44.32
CA MET A 830 -17.44 2.18 45.35
C MET A 830 -16.87 3.32 46.17
N ALA A 831 -17.25 3.39 47.44
CA ALA A 831 -16.77 4.43 48.35
C ALA A 831 -15.33 4.16 48.75
N LYS A 832 -14.50 5.20 48.76
CA LYS A 832 -13.11 5.08 49.25
C LYS A 832 -13.11 4.84 50.76
N LEU A 833 -12.48 3.75 51.21
CA LEU A 833 -12.37 3.41 52.63
C LEU A 833 -10.99 3.76 53.18
N SER A 834 -9.95 3.58 52.36
CA SER A 834 -8.56 4.00 52.63
C SER A 834 -7.85 4.30 51.31
N ASP A 835 -6.56 4.63 51.35
CA ASP A 835 -5.79 4.90 50.12
C ASP A 835 -5.71 3.71 49.17
N SER A 836 -5.83 2.48 49.64
CA SER A 836 -5.75 1.27 48.80
C SER A 836 -6.97 0.34 48.93
N SER A 837 -8.07 0.79 49.54
CA SER A 837 -9.27 -0.05 49.71
C SER A 837 -10.58 0.71 49.52
N TYR A 838 -11.57 -0.01 48.99
CA TYR A 838 -12.87 0.52 48.58
C TYR A 838 -14.00 -0.40 49.05
N SER A 839 -15.21 0.14 49.20
CA SER A 839 -16.40 -0.66 49.44
C SER A 839 -16.71 -1.56 48.24
N SER A 840 -17.50 -2.62 48.47
CA SER A 840 -18.10 -3.37 47.36
C SER A 840 -18.92 -2.45 46.45
N PRO A 841 -18.98 -2.72 45.13
CA PRO A 841 -19.79 -1.93 44.22
C PRO A 841 -21.27 -2.01 44.59
N SER A 842 -21.91 -0.86 44.74
CA SER A 842 -23.36 -0.75 44.96
C SER A 842 -23.99 0.07 43.84
N LEU A 843 -25.24 -0.24 43.49
CA LEU A 843 -25.97 0.53 42.49
C LEU A 843 -26.21 1.93 43.06
N PHE A 844 -25.60 2.92 42.43
CA PHE A 844 -25.70 4.33 42.81
C PHE A 844 -26.89 5.00 42.12
N TRP A 845 -27.09 4.68 40.85
CA TRP A 845 -28.21 5.17 40.07
C TRP A 845 -28.70 4.09 39.11
N ASP A 846 -30.00 3.85 39.11
CA ASP A 846 -30.67 2.84 38.28
C ASP A 846 -31.30 3.50 37.05
N THR A 847 -31.14 2.86 35.89
CA THR A 847 -31.79 3.31 34.66
C THR A 847 -32.16 2.12 33.76
N LYS A 848 -33.03 2.37 32.77
CA LYS A 848 -33.44 1.38 31.76
C LYS A 848 -32.56 1.42 30.50
N VAL A 849 -31.81 2.49 30.29
CA VAL A 849 -30.98 2.68 29.08
C VAL A 849 -29.51 2.73 29.47
N GLN A 850 -28.66 2.12 28.64
CA GLN A 850 -27.23 2.05 28.92
C GLN A 850 -26.61 3.46 28.98
N PRO A 851 -25.98 3.84 30.11
CA PRO A 851 -25.12 5.02 30.15
C PRO A 851 -23.89 4.82 29.28
N LEU A 852 -23.41 5.90 28.65
CA LEU A 852 -22.27 5.88 27.73
C LEU A 852 -21.02 6.52 28.35
N ASP A 853 -21.21 7.55 29.16
CA ASP A 853 -20.15 8.28 29.83
C ASP A 853 -20.62 8.95 31.13
N ILE A 854 -19.69 9.29 32.01
CA ILE A 854 -19.88 9.88 33.32
C ILE A 854 -18.74 10.87 33.63
N THR A 855 -19.05 12.00 34.26
CA THR A 855 -18.05 12.91 34.84
C THR A 855 -18.58 13.59 36.11
N SER A 856 -17.74 14.20 36.93
CA SER A 856 -18.13 14.82 38.20
C SER A 856 -17.54 16.22 38.42
N ASP A 857 -18.29 17.09 39.12
CA ASP A 857 -17.79 18.42 39.47
C ASP A 857 -17.14 18.50 40.86
N SER A 858 -16.50 19.64 41.12
CA SER A 858 -15.87 19.94 42.41
C SER A 858 -16.85 20.07 43.58
N MET A 859 -18.17 20.08 43.33
CA MET A 859 -19.21 20.06 44.37
C MET A 859 -19.70 18.63 44.66
N GLY A 860 -19.30 17.64 43.86
CA GLY A 860 -19.72 16.24 43.99
C GLY A 860 -21.02 15.90 43.26
N ARG A 861 -21.46 16.75 42.32
CA ARG A 861 -22.53 16.41 41.37
C ARG A 861 -21.96 15.51 40.28
N ILE A 862 -22.76 14.53 39.86
CA ILE A 862 -22.39 13.55 38.83
C ILE A 862 -23.21 13.83 37.58
N PHE A 863 -22.56 13.91 36.43
CA PHE A 863 -23.16 14.11 35.11
C PHE A 863 -23.02 12.83 34.33
N VAL A 864 -24.13 12.31 33.81
CA VAL A 864 -24.18 11.03 33.10
C VAL A 864 -24.74 11.24 31.71
N ALA A 865 -23.96 10.88 30.69
CA ALA A 865 -24.44 10.78 29.32
C ALA A 865 -25.23 9.48 29.17
N GLU A 866 -26.55 9.57 29.11
CA GLU A 866 -27.41 8.42 28.91
C GLU A 866 -27.60 8.13 27.41
N GLY A 867 -27.49 6.86 27.01
CA GLY A 867 -27.61 6.45 25.61
C GLY A 867 -29.00 6.57 24.98
N GLY A 868 -29.98 7.16 25.67
CA GLY A 868 -31.37 7.33 25.23
C GLY A 868 -31.75 8.79 25.00
N ASP A 869 -33.05 9.08 24.98
CA ASP A 869 -33.58 10.41 24.62
C ASP A 869 -33.38 11.48 25.70
N ARG A 870 -32.98 11.11 26.92
CA ARG A 870 -32.78 12.06 28.03
C ARG A 870 -31.49 12.87 27.91
N GLY A 871 -30.54 12.43 27.07
CA GLY A 871 -29.26 13.09 26.87
C GLY A 871 -28.40 13.06 28.13
N ILE A 872 -28.22 14.20 28.79
CA ILE A 872 -27.38 14.34 29.99
C ILE A 872 -28.26 14.35 31.24
N VAL A 873 -27.98 13.45 32.18
CA VAL A 873 -28.66 13.38 33.49
C VAL A 873 -27.69 13.86 34.58
N VAL A 874 -28.17 14.72 35.48
CA VAL A 874 -27.39 15.26 36.60
C VAL A 874 -27.89 14.66 37.90
N LEU A 875 -26.98 14.12 38.70
CA LEU A 875 -27.23 13.46 39.97
C LEU A 875 -26.53 14.21 41.12
N ASN A 876 -27.17 14.25 42.27
CA ASN A 876 -26.52 14.62 43.53
C ASN A 876 -25.56 13.53 44.01
N ALA A 877 -24.73 13.85 45.00
CA ALA A 877 -23.81 12.92 45.65
C ALA A 877 -24.48 11.69 46.30
N ASP A 878 -25.81 11.73 46.52
CA ASP A 878 -26.64 10.63 47.04
C ASP A 878 -27.32 9.79 45.95
N GLY A 879 -27.13 10.12 44.66
CA GLY A 879 -27.70 9.42 43.52
C GLY A 879 -29.08 9.92 43.08
N THR A 880 -29.63 10.95 43.74
CA THR A 880 -30.91 11.56 43.33
C THR A 880 -30.74 12.41 42.08
N VAL A 881 -31.67 12.26 41.12
CA VAL A 881 -31.68 13.07 39.88
C VAL A 881 -32.12 14.50 40.22
N VAL A 882 -31.31 15.48 39.81
CA VAL A 882 -31.58 16.92 40.00
C VAL A 882 -31.84 17.68 38.71
N GLY A 883 -31.51 17.09 37.56
CA GLY A 883 -31.79 17.68 36.26
C GLY A 883 -31.51 16.69 35.14
N GLU A 884 -32.08 16.97 33.98
CA GLU A 884 -31.77 16.30 32.72
C GLU A 884 -31.76 17.33 31.59
N CYS A 885 -31.04 17.07 30.50
CA CYS A 885 -30.98 17.96 29.34
C CYS A 885 -30.80 17.14 28.07
N ALA A 886 -31.85 17.08 27.25
CA ALA A 886 -31.85 16.34 25.99
C ALA A 886 -31.35 17.17 24.80
N ARG A 887 -31.36 18.51 24.91
CA ARG A 887 -30.96 19.43 23.83
C ARG A 887 -30.32 20.69 24.37
N TRP A 888 -29.31 21.19 23.65
CA TRP A 888 -28.69 22.49 23.91
C TRP A 888 -28.65 23.31 22.63
N GLU A 889 -29.18 24.54 22.66
CA GLU A 889 -29.25 25.44 21.48
C GLU A 889 -29.82 24.77 20.21
N GLY A 890 -30.84 23.93 20.39
CA GLY A 890 -31.49 23.18 19.31
C GLY A 890 -30.75 21.90 18.89
N GLN A 891 -29.50 21.71 19.29
CA GLN A 891 -28.71 20.50 19.03
C GLN A 891 -29.07 19.38 20.00
N PRO A 892 -29.20 18.12 19.53
CA PRO A 892 -29.44 16.98 20.40
C PRO A 892 -28.22 16.62 21.25
N LEU A 893 -28.43 16.36 22.53
CA LEU A 893 -27.44 15.82 23.48
C LEU A 893 -27.57 14.29 23.63
N THR A 894 -28.07 13.62 22.60
CA THR A 894 -28.23 12.16 22.55
C THR A 894 -27.05 11.53 21.80
N GLY A 895 -26.56 10.36 22.26
CA GLY A 895 -25.42 9.69 21.62
C GLY A 895 -24.08 10.37 21.90
N ILE A 896 -23.91 10.86 23.13
CA ILE A 896 -22.65 11.41 23.64
C ILE A 896 -21.70 10.25 23.96
N PHE A 897 -20.51 10.26 23.36
CA PHE A 897 -19.47 9.24 23.57
C PHE A 897 -18.35 9.72 24.51
N GLY A 898 -18.26 11.03 24.75
CA GLY A 898 -17.27 11.67 25.61
C GLY A 898 -17.87 12.85 26.37
N LEU A 899 -17.64 12.91 27.68
CA LEU A 899 -18.15 13.90 28.61
C LEU A 899 -17.03 14.34 29.56
N SER A 900 -16.76 15.65 29.65
CA SER A 900 -15.81 16.21 30.63
C SER A 900 -16.22 17.63 31.04
N LEU A 901 -15.67 18.13 32.14
CA LEU A 901 -15.93 19.47 32.65
C LEU A 901 -14.74 20.40 32.40
N ASP A 902 -14.99 21.55 31.80
CA ASP A 902 -13.98 22.60 31.69
C ASP A 902 -13.87 23.42 32.99
N LEU A 903 -12.75 24.14 33.14
CA LEU A 903 -12.51 24.97 34.34
C LEU A 903 -13.45 26.17 34.46
N SER A 904 -14.20 26.50 33.41
CA SER A 904 -15.22 27.56 33.44
C SER A 904 -16.57 27.04 33.93
N GLY A 905 -16.66 25.75 34.25
CA GLY A 905 -17.90 25.11 34.70
C GLY A 905 -18.86 24.83 33.54
N ASN A 906 -18.35 24.56 32.34
CA ASN A 906 -19.16 24.01 31.26
C ASN A 906 -18.89 22.52 31.10
N LEU A 907 -19.96 21.80 30.79
CA LEU A 907 -19.92 20.41 30.39
C LEU A 907 -19.61 20.34 28.89
N VAL A 908 -18.47 19.75 28.55
CA VAL A 908 -18.01 19.57 27.17
C VAL A 908 -18.45 18.19 26.69
N CYS A 909 -19.27 18.17 25.64
CA CYS A 909 -19.97 16.99 25.17
C CYS A 909 -19.53 16.65 23.74
N ALA A 910 -19.00 15.46 23.53
CA ALA A 910 -18.67 14.92 22.22
C ALA A 910 -19.87 14.13 21.66
N THR A 911 -20.58 14.73 20.70
CA THR A 911 -21.81 14.15 20.11
C THR A 911 -21.49 13.29 18.88
N GLY A 912 -21.75 11.98 18.93
CA GLY A 912 -21.68 11.07 17.77
C GLY A 912 -20.33 10.95 17.04
N SER A 913 -20.24 10.04 16.07
CA SER A 913 -19.05 9.91 15.19
C SER A 913 -18.88 11.08 14.21
N ARG A 914 -19.84 12.02 14.15
CA ARG A 914 -19.89 13.13 13.17
C ARG A 914 -20.53 14.44 13.69
N GLY A 915 -20.80 14.59 14.98
CA GLY A 915 -21.46 15.77 15.55
C GLY A 915 -20.48 16.80 16.16
N PRO A 916 -20.97 18.01 16.52
CA PRO A 916 -20.14 19.06 17.11
C PRO A 916 -19.72 18.75 18.55
N LEU A 917 -18.66 19.42 19.01
CA LEU A 917 -18.37 19.59 20.43
C LEU A 917 -19.31 20.66 20.97
N LEU A 918 -20.10 20.31 21.98
CA LEU A 918 -21.03 21.23 22.62
C LEU A 918 -20.51 21.59 24.00
N ARG A 919 -20.55 22.88 24.35
CA ARG A 919 -20.26 23.37 25.71
C ARG A 919 -21.57 23.81 26.35
N VAL A 920 -22.00 23.08 27.37
CA VAL A 920 -23.25 23.32 28.09
C VAL A 920 -22.92 23.85 29.48
N PRO A 921 -23.24 25.11 29.81
CA PRO A 921 -22.96 25.64 31.14
C PRO A 921 -23.66 24.82 32.23
N ILE A 922 -22.95 24.43 33.29
CA ILE A 922 -23.55 23.61 34.37
C ILE A 922 -24.67 24.35 35.12
N SER A 923 -24.72 25.68 35.00
CA SER A 923 -25.77 26.53 35.54
C SER A 923 -27.14 26.33 34.87
N VAL A 924 -27.17 25.73 33.67
CA VAL A 924 -28.41 25.39 32.96
C VAL A 924 -29.15 24.24 33.67
N PHE A 925 -28.42 23.37 34.36
CA PHE A 925 -28.98 22.23 35.09
C PHE A 925 -29.44 22.68 36.49
N THR A 926 -30.59 23.34 36.54
CA THR A 926 -31.23 23.76 37.81
C THR A 926 -32.31 22.76 38.25
N ALA A 927 -32.59 22.73 39.55
CA ALA A 927 -33.51 21.80 40.21
C ALA A 927 -34.99 21.88 39.77
N SER A 928 -35.34 22.72 38.78
CA SER A 928 -36.73 22.97 38.34
C SER A 928 -37.12 22.39 36.97
N GLY A 929 -36.28 21.56 36.35
CA GLY A 929 -36.71 20.55 35.36
C GLY A 929 -36.47 20.86 33.87
N LYS A 930 -36.02 19.80 33.19
CA LYS A 930 -35.87 19.51 31.74
C LYS A 930 -35.14 20.49 30.81
#